data_AF-A0A7K1T8J6-F1
#
_entry.id   AF-A0A7K1T8J6-F1
#
_cell.length_a   1.000
_cell.length_b   1.000
_cell.length_c   1.000
_cell.angle_alpha   90.00
_cell.angle_beta   90.00
_cell.angle_gamma   90.00
#
_symmetry.space_group_name_H-M   'P 1'
#
loop_
_entity.id
_entity.type
_entity.pdbx_description
1 polymer ?
#
loop_
_entity_poly.entity_id
_entity_poly.type
_entity_poly.pdbx_seq_one_letter_code
_entity_poly.pdbx_strand_id
1 'polypeptide(L)'
;MSKLGTYDVIVIGAGVAGAAVARELYRLDLAVLVLEAGNDIAYGATRANSAIVHAGFDPEPGGLKARFNVEGSRLFPQWARELGFPYKRNGSLVLGFTAEDDALLRELWRRAIRNGVEDVSLLSGEQVRLLEPSVNPDARCALLAESGAICDPYQVALRCAEQAARNGVRFRFNEEVVSIRKGYGRYLVRTSRGELYRVCAIVNAAGVFADEMNNMVSARKLRILPRRGDYQLLDTEFGDMFSHTMFQVPSAAGKGVLVTPTVHGNLLIGPSAIEQTSKTDVSTHADGLQLVHRLAHKTWPGLSARGLIANFAGIRASNADGDDFVIGQPDDAPGFFNIACFDSPGLTSAPAVAVRIAGEIADYLGARPREDFDDRMPHSALLAEMDAGERAAAIADDGRWGHIVCRCCQVSEAEIVEALHGPLPVLSLDALKWRTRAMMGRCHGGFCTPEICKIVARETGVAPDALDRRGRRSSVVAEAREDYVELVRHTGEHEARREAEEGGDSGLRREESGSFAAANADVGTSSKVVDCDVAVVGGGAAGMAAARSAAAEGAHVVLLDCEERLGGILKQCVHNGFGLHRYKEELTGPEYADRECSALRDGADEGNVEVLRDSSALEMRRIADGRRAIEAVSPSGAVTVHVGAVVLATGSRERGQGALNMAGSRPSGVFTAGSAQNFANLQGCLPGRRVAILGSGDIGLIMARRMALQGAEVVGVYELMPTPSGLRRNIVQCLDDFGIPLHLSTTVTRLEGEGRLSAVWVSDVDPETLRPIPGTERRVECDTLLPSVGLLPENELAKTAGVMLDPVTGGAVVDESLQTSEPGVFACGNALHIHDLADYASEEGEIAGAAAARFALAMREGDGEEVARKIASTRAREDCGAAGRDFVSVVAAEGVRYVVPQRISMRGMGCGDARAEDSVTLSFRPSRAVKGPKVIVEAILRDGATRAVVSRKLMVAVPAEMVRLKVPVGDLRDAVEVRVRLEER
;
A
#
# COMPACT_ATOMS: atom_id res chain seq x y z
N MET A 1 28.18 27.26 -27.38
CA MET A 1 29.20 27.34 -26.31
C MET A 1 28.45 27.33 -25.00
N SER A 2 28.61 26.30 -24.14
CA SER A 2 28.00 26.31 -22.81
C SER A 2 28.61 27.43 -21.97
N LYS A 3 27.77 28.17 -21.24
CA LYS A 3 28.18 29.32 -20.43
C LYS A 3 28.83 28.78 -19.15
N LEU A 4 30.05 29.23 -18.82
CA LEU A 4 30.75 28.80 -17.60
C LEU A 4 29.98 29.29 -16.36
N GLY A 5 29.41 28.37 -15.59
CA GLY A 5 28.81 28.67 -14.28
C GLY A 5 29.89 28.91 -13.22
N THR A 6 29.63 29.77 -12.23
CA THR A 6 30.52 29.98 -11.07
C THR A 6 29.71 29.81 -9.79
N TYR A 7 30.24 29.01 -8.86
CA TYR A 7 29.68 28.76 -7.53
C TYR A 7 30.80 28.72 -6.50
N ASP A 8 30.50 29.02 -5.24
CA ASP A 8 31.47 28.88 -4.16
C ASP A 8 31.61 27.41 -3.76
N VAL A 9 30.48 26.72 -3.65
CA VAL A 9 30.43 25.29 -3.27
C VAL A 9 29.57 24.49 -4.24
N ILE A 10 30.09 23.33 -4.67
CA ILE A 10 29.30 22.29 -5.33
C ILE A 10 29.23 21.07 -4.42
N VAL A 11 28.01 20.62 -4.13
CA VAL A 11 27.74 19.34 -3.46
C VAL A 11 27.39 18.31 -4.52
N ILE A 12 28.15 17.22 -4.58
CA ILE A 12 27.94 16.12 -5.53
C ILE A 12 27.18 15.01 -4.81
N GLY A 13 25.95 14.76 -5.23
CA GLY A 13 25.02 13.80 -4.64
C GLY A 13 24.04 14.47 -3.69
N ALA A 14 22.76 14.14 -3.85
CA ALA A 14 21.64 14.65 -3.05
C ALA A 14 20.97 13.52 -2.25
N GLY A 15 21.78 12.56 -1.79
CA GLY A 15 21.42 11.67 -0.68
C GLY A 15 21.42 12.41 0.66
N VAL A 16 21.13 11.69 1.75
CA VAL A 16 21.02 12.29 3.10
C VAL A 16 22.25 13.10 3.52
N ALA A 17 23.46 12.63 3.17
CA ALA A 17 24.69 13.36 3.46
C ALA A 17 24.78 14.70 2.71
N GLY A 18 24.54 14.69 1.39
CA GLY A 18 24.61 15.90 0.57
C GLY A 18 23.50 16.90 0.89
N ALA A 19 22.28 16.40 1.13
CA ALA A 19 21.15 17.23 1.55
C ALA A 19 21.39 17.88 2.92
N ALA A 20 21.92 17.11 3.89
CA ALA A 20 22.26 17.65 5.21
C ALA A 20 23.38 18.71 5.11
N VAL A 21 24.40 18.51 4.28
CA VAL A 21 25.43 19.55 4.06
C VAL A 21 24.84 20.79 3.37
N ALA A 22 23.99 20.62 2.36
CA ALA A 22 23.32 21.75 1.70
C ALA A 22 22.49 22.58 2.70
N ARG A 23 21.84 21.91 3.67
CA ARG A 23 21.15 22.55 4.78
C ARG A 23 22.11 23.40 5.63
N GLU A 24 23.23 22.84 6.06
CA GLU A 24 24.16 23.61 6.89
C GLU A 24 24.87 24.75 6.12
N LEU A 25 25.05 24.60 4.80
CA LEU A 25 25.70 25.61 3.97
C LEU A 25 24.83 26.83 3.64
N TYR A 26 23.49 26.74 3.65
CA TYR A 26 22.66 27.94 3.35
C TYR A 26 22.76 29.01 4.45
N ARG A 27 23.24 28.63 5.65
CA ARG A 27 23.51 29.51 6.79
C ARG A 27 24.77 30.35 6.60
N LEU A 28 25.49 30.14 5.50
CA LEU A 28 26.68 30.90 5.12
C LEU A 28 26.39 31.74 3.88
N ASP A 29 27.07 32.87 3.76
CA ASP A 29 26.99 33.73 2.57
C ASP A 29 27.78 33.11 1.39
N LEU A 30 27.22 32.05 0.80
CA LEU A 30 27.84 31.24 -0.25
C LEU A 30 26.84 30.92 -1.37
N ALA A 31 27.31 30.98 -2.62
CA ALA A 31 26.59 30.44 -3.76
C ALA A 31 26.78 28.91 -3.83
N VAL A 32 25.73 28.15 -3.48
CA VAL A 32 25.76 26.69 -3.41
C VAL A 32 24.94 26.04 -4.53
N LEU A 33 25.50 25.00 -5.16
CA LEU A 33 24.85 24.15 -6.14
C LEU A 33 24.94 22.68 -5.74
N VAL A 34 23.82 21.96 -5.77
CA VAL A 34 23.75 20.52 -5.59
C VAL A 34 23.51 19.85 -6.96
N LEU A 35 24.36 18.88 -7.30
CA LEU A 35 24.27 18.09 -8.52
C LEU A 35 23.90 16.64 -8.18
N GLU A 36 22.78 16.15 -8.73
CA GLU A 36 22.28 14.79 -8.51
C GLU A 36 22.10 14.06 -9.85
N ALA A 37 22.65 12.86 -9.94
CA ALA A 37 22.59 12.03 -11.14
C ALA A 37 21.18 11.42 -11.36
N GLY A 38 20.46 11.12 -10.28
CA GLY A 38 19.08 10.68 -10.29
C GLY A 38 18.08 11.80 -10.60
N ASN A 39 16.83 11.42 -10.84
CA ASN A 39 15.74 12.35 -11.15
C ASN A 39 14.99 12.88 -9.91
N ASP A 40 15.47 12.58 -8.71
CA ASP A 40 14.88 13.05 -7.45
C ASP A 40 15.94 13.06 -6.33
N ILE A 41 15.59 13.63 -5.18
CA ILE A 41 16.36 13.52 -3.95
C ILE A 41 16.46 12.06 -3.49
N ALA A 42 17.51 11.72 -2.73
CA ALA A 42 17.66 10.40 -2.10
C ALA A 42 17.61 9.21 -3.09
N TYR A 43 17.94 9.42 -4.37
CA TYR A 43 17.79 8.41 -5.43
C TYR A 43 18.70 7.16 -5.23
N GLY A 44 19.77 7.27 -4.42
CA GLY A 44 20.67 6.19 -4.05
C GLY A 44 20.26 5.42 -2.79
N ALA A 45 21.23 5.14 -1.91
CA ALA A 45 21.07 4.31 -0.71
C ALA A 45 20.11 4.89 0.35
N THR A 46 19.88 6.20 0.35
CA THR A 46 19.05 6.89 1.35
C THR A 46 17.60 6.38 1.39
N ARG A 47 17.00 6.06 0.24
CA ARG A 47 15.63 5.51 0.17
C ARG A 47 15.54 3.99 0.33
N ALA A 48 16.67 3.31 0.56
CA ALA A 48 16.76 1.84 0.58
C ALA A 48 17.67 1.36 1.72
N ASN A 49 17.22 1.59 2.95
CA ASN A 49 17.89 1.14 4.17
C ASN A 49 16.86 0.75 5.25
N SER A 50 17.35 0.31 6.42
CA SER A 50 16.50 -0.13 7.53
C SER A 50 15.73 0.99 8.25
N ALA A 51 15.94 2.26 7.89
CA ALA A 51 15.25 3.43 8.46
C ALA A 51 15.52 3.66 9.97
N ILE A 52 16.70 3.23 10.44
CA ILE A 52 17.08 3.27 11.87
C ILE A 52 18.06 4.41 12.15
N VAL A 53 17.79 5.13 13.22
CA VAL A 53 18.72 6.01 13.92
C VAL A 53 19.41 5.16 15.00
N HIS A 54 20.63 4.71 14.71
CA HIS A 54 21.36 3.79 15.57
C HIS A 54 21.79 4.47 16.87
N ALA A 55 21.78 3.74 17.98
CA ALA A 55 22.22 4.27 19.28
C ALA A 55 23.76 4.44 19.39
N GLY A 56 24.55 3.63 18.68
CA GLY A 56 26.02 3.68 18.71
C GLY A 56 26.72 2.62 19.56
N PHE A 57 26.02 1.55 19.96
CA PHE A 57 26.58 0.45 20.76
C PHE A 57 27.51 -0.50 19.97
N ASP A 58 27.44 -0.48 18.64
CA ASP A 58 28.09 -1.45 17.75
C ASP A 58 29.45 -0.99 17.18
N PRO A 59 29.64 0.26 16.71
CA PRO A 59 30.92 0.70 16.15
C PRO A 59 32.09 0.61 17.15
N GLU A 60 33.28 0.23 16.65
CA GLU A 60 34.50 0.18 17.47
C GLU A 60 34.86 1.56 18.04
N PRO A 61 35.19 1.66 19.34
CA PRO A 61 35.54 2.94 19.96
C PRO A 61 36.76 3.60 19.32
N GLY A 62 36.72 4.93 19.20
CA GLY A 62 37.82 5.75 18.66
C GLY A 62 37.73 6.03 17.15
N GLY A 63 36.89 5.32 16.40
CA GLY A 63 36.63 5.58 14.98
C GLY A 63 35.64 6.73 14.74
N LEU A 64 35.61 7.23 13.50
CA LEU A 64 34.64 8.23 13.05
C LEU A 64 33.21 7.68 13.06
N LYS A 65 33.00 6.39 12.75
CA LYS A 65 31.71 5.72 12.92
C LYS A 65 31.18 5.85 14.34
N ALA A 66 31.98 5.52 15.36
CA ALA A 66 31.56 5.60 16.76
C ALA A 66 31.21 7.04 17.15
N ARG A 67 32.11 7.99 16.83
CA ARG A 67 31.92 9.41 17.15
C ARG A 67 30.66 9.97 16.50
N PHE A 68 30.55 9.92 15.18
CA PHE A 68 29.45 10.54 14.46
C PHE A 68 28.13 9.79 14.61
N ASN A 69 28.14 8.51 14.96
CA ASN A 69 26.90 7.83 15.34
C ASN A 69 26.30 8.48 16.58
N VAL A 70 27.07 8.63 17.66
CA VAL A 70 26.55 9.15 18.93
C VAL A 70 26.21 10.63 18.80
N GLU A 71 27.08 11.43 18.19
CA GLU A 71 26.80 12.86 17.93
C GLU A 71 25.56 13.03 17.05
N GLY A 72 25.45 12.23 15.98
CA GLY A 72 24.31 12.28 15.07
C GLY A 72 23.00 11.86 15.73
N SER A 73 23.00 10.77 16.49
CA SER A 73 21.82 10.30 17.26
C SER A 73 21.27 11.39 18.20
N ARG A 74 22.15 12.16 18.85
CA ARG A 74 21.75 13.31 19.70
C ARG A 74 21.10 14.45 18.92
N LEU A 75 21.51 14.67 17.66
CA LEU A 75 20.96 15.74 16.81
C LEU A 75 19.60 15.39 16.20
N PHE A 76 19.33 14.10 15.98
CA PHE A 76 18.10 13.65 15.30
C PHE A 76 16.79 14.17 15.92
N PRO A 77 16.58 14.09 17.26
CA PRO A 77 15.36 14.64 17.88
C PRO A 77 15.19 16.14 17.66
N GLN A 78 16.28 16.90 17.67
CA GLN A 78 16.26 18.33 17.38
C GLN A 78 15.88 18.57 15.92
N TRP A 79 16.56 17.90 14.99
CA TRP A 79 16.31 18.05 13.55
C TRP A 79 14.90 17.61 13.16
N ALA A 80 14.36 16.56 13.78
CA ALA A 80 12.98 16.11 13.55
C ALA A 80 11.97 17.21 13.90
N ARG A 81 12.18 17.92 15.02
CA ARG A 81 11.34 19.06 15.41
C ARG A 81 11.51 20.27 14.49
N GLU A 82 12.74 20.58 14.10
CA GLU A 82 13.05 21.75 13.25
C GLU A 82 12.55 21.57 11.80
N LEU A 83 12.64 20.35 11.28
CA LEU A 83 12.36 20.03 9.87
C LEU A 83 11.01 19.33 9.65
N GLY A 84 10.36 18.87 10.71
CA GLY A 84 9.04 18.23 10.66
C GLY A 84 9.02 16.90 9.91
N PHE A 85 10.11 16.12 9.95
CA PHE A 85 10.12 14.75 9.40
C PHE A 85 9.69 13.70 10.43
N PRO A 86 9.06 12.59 10.02
CA PRO A 86 8.65 11.52 10.93
C PRO A 86 9.84 10.90 11.69
N TYR A 87 9.74 10.85 13.01
CA TYR A 87 10.75 10.32 13.92
C TYR A 87 10.08 9.72 15.16
N LYS A 88 10.49 8.51 15.55
CA LYS A 88 10.02 7.85 16.78
C LYS A 88 11.19 7.24 17.53
N ARG A 89 11.43 7.69 18.76
CA ARG A 89 12.38 7.06 19.69
C ARG A 89 11.74 5.81 20.29
N ASN A 90 11.94 4.68 19.61
CA ASN A 90 11.33 3.40 19.96
C ASN A 90 12.31 2.39 20.58
N GLY A 91 13.57 2.78 20.78
CA GLY A 91 14.61 1.93 21.34
C GLY A 91 15.10 0.84 20.38
N SER A 92 16.19 0.18 20.78
CA SER A 92 16.79 -0.94 20.05
C SER A 92 17.14 -2.08 20.99
N LEU A 93 16.70 -3.29 20.67
CA LEU A 93 16.98 -4.51 21.41
C LEU A 93 17.91 -5.42 20.59
N VAL A 94 19.03 -5.85 21.16
CA VAL A 94 19.91 -6.87 20.57
C VAL A 94 19.67 -8.19 21.29
N LEU A 95 19.05 -9.16 20.61
CA LEU A 95 18.60 -10.43 21.19
C LEU A 95 19.70 -11.49 21.21
N GLY A 96 19.90 -12.11 22.38
CA GLY A 96 20.74 -13.28 22.59
C GLY A 96 19.93 -14.55 22.83
N PHE A 97 20.35 -15.65 22.18
CA PHE A 97 19.68 -16.95 22.19
C PHE A 97 20.54 -18.07 22.78
N THR A 98 21.86 -17.87 22.88
CA THR A 98 22.79 -18.84 23.47
C THR A 98 23.53 -18.28 24.69
N ALA A 99 24.39 -19.08 25.32
CA ALA A 99 25.23 -18.61 26.42
C ALA A 99 26.38 -17.72 25.91
N GLU A 100 26.90 -18.00 24.72
CA GLU A 100 27.93 -17.21 24.03
C GLU A 100 27.40 -15.81 23.70
N ASP A 101 26.12 -15.71 23.32
CA ASP A 101 25.45 -14.43 23.06
C ASP A 101 25.46 -13.51 24.31
N ASP A 102 25.34 -14.04 25.53
CA ASP A 102 25.40 -13.23 26.77
C ASP A 102 26.77 -12.54 26.92
N ALA A 103 27.85 -13.25 26.61
CA ALA A 103 29.20 -12.68 26.67
C ALA A 103 29.38 -11.55 25.64
N LEU A 104 28.85 -11.73 24.43
CA LEU A 104 28.89 -10.72 23.37
C LEU A 104 28.04 -9.49 23.72
N LEU A 105 26.84 -9.68 24.28
CA LEU A 105 25.98 -8.57 24.73
C LEU A 105 26.65 -7.74 25.83
N ARG A 106 27.35 -8.38 26.78
CA ARG A 106 28.14 -7.65 27.79
C ARG A 106 29.26 -6.83 27.18
N GLU A 107 29.88 -7.31 26.12
CA GLU A 107 30.90 -6.54 25.41
C GLU A 107 30.31 -5.36 24.63
N LEU A 108 29.18 -5.56 23.94
CA LEU A 108 28.43 -4.47 23.30
C LEU A 108 27.97 -3.43 24.33
N TRP A 109 27.57 -3.85 25.52
CA TRP A 109 27.24 -2.95 26.62
C TRP A 109 28.43 -2.09 27.02
N ARG A 110 29.61 -2.69 27.28
CA ARG A 110 30.84 -1.92 27.60
C ARG A 110 31.25 -1.00 26.47
N ARG A 111 31.09 -1.43 25.22
CA ARG A 111 31.35 -0.63 24.03
C ARG A 111 30.43 0.59 23.97
N ALA A 112 29.14 0.40 24.22
CA ALA A 112 28.16 1.48 24.28
C ALA A 112 28.55 2.54 25.32
N ILE A 113 28.95 2.10 26.53
CA ILE A 113 29.44 3.01 27.57
C ILE A 113 30.69 3.78 27.11
N ARG A 114 31.68 3.10 26.50
CA ARG A 114 32.89 3.76 25.96
C ARG A 114 32.60 4.77 24.86
N ASN A 115 31.61 4.49 24.01
CA ASN A 115 31.17 5.39 22.95
C ASN A 115 30.32 6.56 23.48
N GLY A 116 29.84 6.48 24.73
CA GLY A 116 28.99 7.51 25.32
C GLY A 116 27.53 7.43 24.91
N VAL A 117 27.03 6.22 24.63
CA VAL A 117 25.62 5.94 24.36
C VAL A 117 24.80 6.11 25.64
N GLU A 118 23.70 6.83 25.54
CA GLU A 118 22.78 7.09 26.66
C GLU A 118 21.80 5.93 26.85
N ASP A 119 21.46 5.66 28.11
CA ASP A 119 20.39 4.75 28.54
C ASP A 119 20.50 3.33 27.96
N VAL A 120 21.59 2.64 28.29
CA VAL A 120 21.86 1.26 27.84
C VAL A 120 21.84 0.27 29.00
N SER A 121 21.04 -0.78 28.88
CA SER A 121 20.86 -1.81 29.90
C SER A 121 20.90 -3.23 29.32
N LEU A 122 21.13 -4.21 30.19
CA LEU A 122 21.01 -5.64 29.87
C LEU A 122 19.72 -6.17 30.49
N LEU A 123 18.94 -6.91 29.70
CA LEU A 123 17.66 -7.48 30.08
C LEU A 123 17.72 -9.01 30.12
N SER A 124 16.95 -9.61 31.03
CA SER A 124 16.65 -11.04 31.02
C SER A 124 15.62 -11.38 29.94
N GLY A 125 15.56 -12.65 29.52
CA GLY A 125 14.57 -13.10 28.54
C GLY A 125 13.11 -12.91 29.02
N GLU A 126 12.86 -12.94 30.33
CA GLU A 126 11.53 -12.64 30.89
C GLU A 126 11.15 -11.16 30.68
N GLN A 127 12.09 -10.25 30.94
CA GLN A 127 11.89 -8.81 30.69
C GLN A 127 11.68 -8.53 29.20
N VAL A 128 12.44 -9.22 28.33
CA VAL A 128 12.28 -9.09 26.87
C VAL A 128 10.88 -9.53 26.43
N ARG A 129 10.37 -10.68 26.90
CA ARG A 129 9.02 -11.16 26.55
C ARG A 129 7.90 -10.30 27.14
N LEU A 130 8.14 -9.62 28.26
CA LEU A 130 7.19 -8.66 28.81
C LEU A 130 7.10 -7.40 27.94
N LEU A 131 8.23 -6.93 27.41
CA LEU A 131 8.28 -5.79 26.49
C LEU A 131 7.78 -6.14 25.09
N GLU A 132 8.10 -7.33 24.59
CA GLU A 132 7.83 -7.77 23.22
C GLU A 132 7.21 -9.18 23.21
N PRO A 133 5.89 -9.32 23.42
CA PRO A 133 5.23 -10.62 23.53
C PRO A 133 5.35 -11.51 22.28
N SER A 134 5.52 -10.91 21.10
CA SER A 134 5.68 -11.61 19.81
C SER A 134 7.08 -12.16 19.58
N VAL A 135 8.06 -11.80 20.43
CA VAL A 135 9.44 -12.25 20.29
C VAL A 135 9.54 -13.76 20.46
N ASN A 136 10.51 -14.38 19.81
CA ASN A 136 10.79 -15.79 19.99
C ASN A 136 10.97 -16.14 21.48
N PRO A 137 10.21 -17.10 22.03
CA PRO A 137 10.28 -17.47 23.44
C PRO A 137 11.66 -17.95 23.88
N ASP A 138 12.50 -18.44 22.94
CA ASP A 138 13.87 -18.88 23.19
C ASP A 138 14.87 -17.74 23.43
N ALA A 139 14.45 -16.47 23.30
CA ALA A 139 15.29 -15.32 23.66
C ALA A 139 15.66 -15.37 25.17
N ARG A 140 16.96 -15.39 25.45
CA ARG A 140 17.51 -15.59 26.81
C ARG A 140 17.87 -14.29 27.51
N CYS A 141 18.37 -13.32 26.75
CA CYS A 141 18.76 -12.00 27.24
C CYS A 141 18.79 -11.01 26.07
N ALA A 142 18.86 -9.72 26.38
CA ALA A 142 19.05 -8.69 25.36
C ALA A 142 19.85 -7.50 25.88
N LEU A 143 20.45 -6.73 24.98
CA LEU A 143 20.90 -5.38 25.24
C LEU A 143 19.84 -4.39 24.76
N LEU A 144 19.35 -3.54 25.64
CA LEU A 144 18.43 -2.44 25.33
C LEU A 144 19.21 -1.13 25.27
N ALA A 145 19.06 -0.39 24.16
CA ALA A 145 19.51 0.99 24.02
C ALA A 145 18.30 1.89 23.73
N GLU A 146 17.87 2.66 24.72
CA GLU A 146 16.68 3.53 24.64
C GLU A 146 16.89 4.70 23.67
N SER A 147 18.13 5.08 23.40
CA SER A 147 18.50 6.11 22.42
C SER A 147 18.33 5.67 20.97
N GLY A 148 18.05 4.38 20.71
CA GLY A 148 17.68 3.90 19.38
C GLY A 148 16.35 4.49 18.91
N ALA A 149 16.25 4.78 17.61
CA ALA A 149 15.03 5.34 17.04
C ALA A 149 14.84 4.92 15.58
N ILE A 150 13.65 5.22 15.04
CA ILE A 150 13.28 5.03 13.64
C ILE A 150 12.86 6.37 13.03
N CYS A 151 13.06 6.53 11.73
CA CYS A 151 12.69 7.74 10.98
C CYS A 151 12.27 7.40 9.56
N ASP A 152 11.71 8.36 8.81
CA ASP A 152 11.65 8.25 7.34
C ASP A 152 12.94 8.83 6.73
N PRO A 153 13.85 8.00 6.21
CA PRO A 153 15.13 8.48 5.69
C PRO A 153 15.00 9.32 4.42
N TYR A 154 13.93 9.13 3.64
CA TYR A 154 13.65 9.98 2.49
C TYR A 154 13.24 11.38 2.95
N GLN A 155 12.32 11.47 3.91
CA GLN A 155 11.86 12.75 4.45
C GLN A 155 12.99 13.51 5.15
N VAL A 156 13.92 12.83 5.84
CA VAL A 156 15.12 13.49 6.39
C VAL A 156 15.91 14.22 5.28
N ALA A 157 16.17 13.55 4.15
CA ALA A 157 16.90 14.17 3.05
C ALA A 157 16.07 15.24 2.32
N LEU A 158 14.79 14.97 2.05
CA LEU A 158 13.88 15.90 1.40
C LEU A 158 13.77 17.19 2.20
N ARG A 159 13.47 17.13 3.51
CA ARG A 159 13.25 18.32 4.32
C ARG A 159 14.52 19.18 4.44
N CYS A 160 15.68 18.55 4.56
CA CYS A 160 16.97 19.25 4.46
C CYS A 160 17.11 20.00 3.12
N ALA A 161 16.80 19.32 2.01
CA ALA A 161 16.94 19.87 0.67
C ALA A 161 15.92 20.98 0.36
N GLU A 162 14.66 20.82 0.78
CA GLU A 162 13.61 21.83 0.62
C GLU A 162 13.93 23.09 1.42
N GLN A 163 14.40 22.95 2.67
CA GLN A 163 14.84 24.09 3.49
C GLN A 163 16.01 24.82 2.82
N ALA A 164 17.00 24.07 2.32
CA ALA A 164 18.13 24.64 1.59
C ALA A 164 17.68 25.36 0.30
N ALA A 165 16.77 24.76 -0.47
CA ALA A 165 16.25 25.33 -1.71
C ALA A 165 15.48 26.64 -1.48
N ARG A 166 14.63 26.68 -0.45
CA ARG A 166 13.92 27.90 -0.02
C ARG A 166 14.88 29.03 0.36
N ASN A 167 16.06 28.69 0.89
CA ASN A 167 17.11 29.65 1.25
C ASN A 167 18.11 29.94 0.12
N GLY A 168 17.84 29.50 -1.12
CA GLY A 168 18.58 29.90 -2.31
C GLY A 168 19.63 28.90 -2.81
N VAL A 169 19.79 27.75 -2.16
CA VAL A 169 20.62 26.65 -2.69
C VAL A 169 19.97 26.09 -3.96
N ARG A 170 20.75 25.94 -5.02
CA ARG A 170 20.23 25.44 -6.30
C ARG A 170 20.41 23.94 -6.42
N PHE A 171 19.41 23.25 -6.94
CA PHE A 171 19.46 21.80 -7.20
C PHE A 171 19.34 21.52 -8.70
N ARG A 172 20.13 20.57 -9.21
CA ARG A 172 20.03 20.05 -10.58
C ARG A 172 20.00 18.53 -10.54
N PHE A 173 18.86 17.98 -10.95
CA PHE A 173 18.64 16.54 -11.11
C PHE A 173 18.96 16.09 -12.53
N ASN A 174 19.14 14.78 -12.72
CA ASN A 174 19.57 14.17 -13.99
C ASN A 174 20.92 14.73 -14.48
N GLU A 175 21.77 15.17 -13.56
CA GLU A 175 22.99 15.93 -13.82
C GLU A 175 24.19 15.25 -13.13
N GLU A 176 24.70 14.21 -13.78
CA GLU A 176 25.84 13.44 -13.29
C GLU A 176 27.15 14.20 -13.49
N VAL A 177 28.02 14.21 -12.47
CA VAL A 177 29.39 14.74 -12.59
C VAL A 177 30.29 13.69 -13.23
N VAL A 178 30.83 14.01 -14.41
CA VAL A 178 31.67 13.08 -15.19
C VAL A 178 33.15 13.43 -15.17
N SER A 179 33.53 14.62 -14.68
CA SER A 179 34.93 15.01 -14.55
C SER A 179 35.11 16.16 -13.55
N ILE A 180 36.16 16.05 -12.74
CA ILE A 180 36.64 17.09 -11.85
C ILE A 180 38.13 17.31 -12.14
N ARG A 181 38.54 18.55 -12.41
CA ARG A 181 39.95 18.89 -12.67
C ARG A 181 40.41 20.02 -11.76
N LYS A 182 41.62 19.92 -11.23
CA LYS A 182 42.31 21.02 -10.54
C LYS A 182 42.74 22.07 -11.57
N GLY A 183 42.45 23.34 -11.32
CA GLY A 183 42.82 24.45 -12.22
C GLY A 183 41.84 25.62 -12.20
N TYR A 184 42.12 26.67 -12.97
CA TYR A 184 41.23 27.84 -13.16
C TYR A 184 40.75 28.53 -11.87
N GLY A 185 41.65 28.65 -10.88
CA GLY A 185 41.35 29.32 -9.61
C GLY A 185 40.73 28.44 -8.52
N ARG A 186 40.44 27.15 -8.78
CA ARG A 186 40.43 26.01 -7.81
C ARG A 186 40.02 24.69 -8.51
N TYR A 187 38.74 24.46 -8.79
CA TYR A 187 38.25 23.27 -9.51
C TYR A 187 37.35 23.61 -10.71
N LEU A 188 37.43 22.78 -11.75
CA LEU A 188 36.52 22.77 -12.89
C LEU A 188 35.74 21.45 -12.90
N VAL A 189 34.41 21.55 -12.81
CA VAL A 189 33.48 20.41 -12.83
C VAL A 189 32.75 20.36 -14.17
N ARG A 190 32.67 19.18 -14.77
CA ARG A 190 31.92 18.91 -15.99
C ARG A 190 30.84 17.86 -15.75
N THR A 191 29.66 18.08 -16.30
CA THR A 191 28.51 17.18 -16.14
C THR A 191 28.20 16.38 -17.40
N SER A 192 27.34 15.37 -17.28
CA SER A 192 26.87 14.54 -18.40
C SER A 192 26.06 15.31 -19.45
N ARG A 193 25.47 16.46 -19.10
CA ARG A 193 24.81 17.38 -20.04
C ARG A 193 25.76 18.37 -20.72
N GLY A 194 27.06 18.32 -20.40
CA GLY A 194 28.08 19.18 -21.01
C GLY A 194 28.19 20.57 -20.37
N GLU A 195 27.54 20.79 -19.23
CA GLU A 195 27.70 22.00 -18.44
C GLU A 195 29.09 22.03 -17.79
N LEU A 196 29.62 23.25 -17.62
CA LEU A 196 30.91 23.50 -17.01
C LEU A 196 30.75 24.49 -15.86
N TYR A 197 31.28 24.12 -14.69
CA TYR A 197 31.24 24.92 -13.49
C TYR A 197 32.65 25.16 -12.93
N ARG A 198 32.99 26.41 -12.67
CA ARG A 198 34.14 26.78 -11.85
C ARG A 198 33.71 26.87 -10.39
N VAL A 199 34.45 26.23 -9.50
CA VAL A 199 34.07 26.10 -8.09
C VAL A 199 35.25 26.22 -7.13
N CYS A 200 34.98 26.79 -5.96
CA CYS A 200 35.97 27.01 -4.92
C CYS A 200 36.10 25.85 -3.93
N ALA A 201 35.00 25.17 -3.59
CA ALA A 201 35.01 23.97 -2.77
C ALA A 201 34.03 22.91 -3.31
N ILE A 202 34.38 21.64 -3.16
CA ILE A 202 33.53 20.52 -3.57
C ILE A 202 33.27 19.63 -2.37
N VAL A 203 32.00 19.29 -2.15
CA VAL A 203 31.60 18.25 -1.20
C VAL A 203 31.29 16.99 -2.00
N ASN A 204 32.07 15.95 -1.78
CA ASN A 204 31.86 14.64 -2.37
C ASN A 204 30.96 13.80 -1.47
N ALA A 205 29.66 13.83 -1.75
CA ALA A 205 28.61 13.04 -1.10
C ALA A 205 27.98 12.02 -2.08
N ALA A 206 28.77 11.53 -3.05
CA ALA A 206 28.30 10.71 -4.16
C ALA A 206 27.99 9.23 -3.79
N GLY A 207 27.85 8.94 -2.49
CA GLY A 207 27.51 7.61 -1.98
C GLY A 207 28.48 6.53 -2.46
N VAL A 208 27.96 5.49 -3.13
CA VAL A 208 28.77 4.37 -3.67
C VAL A 208 29.78 4.80 -4.74
N PHE A 209 29.64 6.01 -5.32
CA PHE A 209 30.55 6.58 -6.32
C PHE A 209 31.55 7.58 -5.71
N ALA A 210 31.57 7.76 -4.40
CA ALA A 210 32.44 8.75 -3.76
C ALA A 210 33.94 8.44 -3.95
N ASP A 211 34.32 7.17 -4.05
CA ASP A 211 35.68 6.76 -4.41
C ASP A 211 36.08 7.25 -5.82
N GLU A 212 35.20 7.13 -6.81
CA GLU A 212 35.46 7.59 -8.17
C GLU A 212 35.70 9.11 -8.22
N MET A 213 34.88 9.89 -7.51
CA MET A 213 35.06 11.34 -7.41
C MET A 213 36.39 11.71 -6.74
N ASN A 214 36.72 11.07 -5.62
CA ASN A 214 38.01 11.28 -4.94
C ASN A 214 39.19 10.93 -5.84
N ASN A 215 39.09 9.81 -6.56
CA ASN A 215 40.18 9.27 -7.36
C ASN A 215 40.49 10.11 -8.60
N MET A 216 39.60 11.02 -9.01
CA MET A 216 39.88 12.02 -10.05
C MET A 216 40.85 13.12 -9.57
N VAL A 217 40.90 13.41 -8.26
CA VAL A 217 41.62 14.59 -7.74
C VAL A 217 42.71 14.28 -6.72
N SER A 218 42.65 13.16 -6.00
CA SER A 218 43.67 12.80 -4.99
C SER A 218 44.55 11.64 -5.47
N ALA A 219 45.82 11.67 -5.08
CA ALA A 219 46.77 10.56 -5.19
C ALA A 219 46.43 9.42 -4.20
N ARG A 220 45.82 9.74 -3.05
CA ARG A 220 45.32 8.74 -2.10
C ARG A 220 44.01 8.16 -2.63
N LYS A 221 44.11 7.00 -3.28
CA LYS A 221 42.96 6.34 -3.87
C LYS A 221 42.08 5.71 -2.79
N LEU A 222 40.78 5.84 -2.98
CA LEU A 222 39.75 5.16 -2.20
C LEU A 222 39.17 4.02 -3.02
N ARG A 223 38.65 3.01 -2.33
CA ARG A 223 37.94 1.90 -2.94
C ARG A 223 36.71 1.59 -2.10
N ILE A 224 35.54 1.69 -2.73
CA ILE A 224 34.28 1.27 -2.13
C ILE A 224 33.98 -0.17 -2.53
N LEU A 225 33.59 -0.99 -1.54
CA LEU A 225 33.05 -2.33 -1.74
C LEU A 225 31.52 -2.25 -1.68
N PRO A 226 30.81 -2.38 -2.82
CA PRO A 226 29.36 -2.35 -2.85
C PRO A 226 28.77 -3.56 -2.13
N ARG A 227 27.91 -3.31 -1.13
CA ARG A 227 27.24 -4.38 -0.38
C ARG A 227 25.72 -4.23 -0.45
N ARG A 228 25.06 -5.10 -1.21
CA ARG A 228 23.61 -5.13 -1.36
C ARG A 228 22.96 -5.68 -0.09
N GLY A 229 21.85 -5.07 0.30
CA GLY A 229 20.94 -5.59 1.31
C GLY A 229 19.52 -5.67 0.76
N ASP A 230 18.96 -6.88 0.77
CA ASP A 230 17.58 -7.15 0.38
C ASP A 230 16.66 -7.00 1.59
N TYR A 231 15.47 -6.43 1.38
CA TYR A 231 14.47 -6.14 2.39
C TYR A 231 13.10 -6.64 1.97
N GLN A 232 12.25 -6.94 2.95
CA GLN A 232 10.83 -7.20 2.77
C GLN A 232 10.02 -6.34 3.75
N LEU A 233 8.90 -5.79 3.28
CA LEU A 233 8.01 -4.90 4.02
C LEU A 233 6.63 -5.55 4.14
N LEU A 234 6.13 -5.62 5.36
CA LEU A 234 4.79 -6.10 5.68
C LEU A 234 3.81 -4.91 5.84
N ASP A 235 2.54 -5.19 5.58
CA ASP A 235 1.41 -4.28 5.72
C ASP A 235 1.27 -3.71 7.15
N THR A 236 0.55 -2.59 7.27
CA THR A 236 0.35 -1.91 8.56
C THR A 236 -0.41 -2.76 9.58
N GLU A 237 -1.15 -3.79 9.14
CA GLU A 237 -1.79 -4.75 10.04
C GLU A 237 -0.80 -5.55 10.91
N PHE A 238 0.51 -5.53 10.58
CA PHE A 238 1.57 -6.17 11.37
C PHE A 238 2.43 -5.15 12.15
N GLY A 239 2.12 -3.85 12.06
CA GLY A 239 2.90 -2.77 12.66
C GLY A 239 3.07 -2.87 14.17
N ASP A 240 2.00 -3.31 14.84
CA ASP A 240 1.94 -3.39 16.30
C ASP A 240 2.50 -4.72 16.86
N MET A 241 3.04 -5.58 16.00
CA MET A 241 3.65 -6.84 16.45
C MET A 241 4.91 -6.61 17.28
N PHE A 242 5.63 -5.51 17.03
CA PHE A 242 6.83 -5.12 17.77
C PHE A 242 6.85 -3.61 18.03
N SER A 243 7.19 -3.20 19.25
CA SER A 243 7.33 -1.77 19.58
C SER A 243 8.77 -1.27 19.38
N HIS A 244 9.77 -2.12 19.63
CA HIS A 244 11.20 -1.82 19.50
C HIS A 244 11.79 -2.31 18.17
N THR A 245 12.96 -1.76 17.81
CA THR A 245 13.79 -2.31 16.74
C THR A 245 14.56 -3.53 17.24
N MET A 246 14.30 -4.70 16.66
CA MET A 246 14.85 -5.98 17.11
C MET A 246 16.04 -6.42 16.23
N PHE A 247 17.23 -6.38 16.81
CA PHE A 247 18.46 -6.93 16.26
C PHE A 247 18.74 -8.33 16.81
N GLN A 248 19.55 -9.09 16.08
CA GLN A 248 20.19 -10.29 16.59
C GLN A 248 21.63 -9.95 16.97
N VAL A 249 22.24 -10.71 17.89
CA VAL A 249 23.68 -10.55 18.19
C VAL A 249 24.50 -10.65 16.88
N PRO A 250 25.43 -9.71 16.63
CA PRO A 250 26.25 -9.71 15.42
C PRO A 250 27.02 -11.03 15.23
N SER A 251 27.14 -11.46 13.98
CA SER A 251 27.91 -12.63 13.56
C SER A 251 29.02 -12.22 12.59
N ALA A 252 29.81 -13.18 12.11
CA ALA A 252 30.80 -12.93 11.04
C ALA A 252 30.18 -12.35 9.75
N ALA A 253 28.87 -12.53 9.53
CA ALA A 253 28.12 -11.95 8.40
C ALA A 253 27.62 -10.50 8.66
N GLY A 254 27.98 -9.90 9.81
CA GLY A 254 27.55 -8.56 10.24
C GLY A 254 26.45 -8.60 11.31
N LYS A 255 25.68 -7.50 11.43
CA LYS A 255 24.64 -7.30 12.48
C LYS A 255 23.42 -8.23 12.39
N GLY A 256 23.38 -9.14 11.41
CA GLY A 256 22.27 -10.04 11.16
C GLY A 256 21.05 -9.35 10.51
N VAL A 257 19.98 -10.13 10.35
CA VAL A 257 18.67 -9.65 9.88
C VAL A 257 17.90 -9.13 11.08
N LEU A 258 17.33 -7.93 10.95
CA LEU A 258 16.50 -7.31 11.97
C LEU A 258 15.01 -7.40 11.62
N VAL A 259 14.19 -7.18 12.64
CA VAL A 259 12.74 -6.96 12.53
C VAL A 259 12.46 -5.61 13.18
N THR A 260 11.88 -4.66 12.45
CA THR A 260 11.69 -3.30 12.98
C THR A 260 10.37 -2.70 12.50
N PRO A 261 9.60 -2.03 13.38
CA PRO A 261 8.51 -1.20 12.93
C PRO A 261 9.04 0.02 12.17
N THR A 262 8.22 0.57 11.29
CA THR A 262 8.48 1.84 10.60
C THR A 262 7.69 2.96 11.24
N VAL A 263 8.10 4.22 11.04
CA VAL A 263 7.34 5.40 11.48
C VAL A 263 5.95 5.50 10.84
N HIS A 264 5.70 4.73 9.78
CA HIS A 264 4.43 4.69 9.06
C HIS A 264 3.54 3.51 9.47
N GLY A 265 3.93 2.73 10.48
CA GLY A 265 3.15 1.61 10.99
C GLY A 265 3.34 0.30 10.23
N ASN A 266 4.21 0.22 9.23
CA ASN A 266 4.60 -1.06 8.60
C ASN A 266 5.62 -1.82 9.46
N LEU A 267 5.82 -3.11 9.20
CA LEU A 267 6.92 -3.91 9.74
C LEU A 267 7.94 -4.23 8.63
N LEU A 268 9.22 -3.97 8.87
CA LEU A 268 10.32 -4.21 7.94
C LEU A 268 11.21 -5.35 8.44
N ILE A 269 11.59 -6.26 7.53
CA ILE A 269 12.60 -7.30 7.76
C ILE A 269 13.73 -7.21 6.75
N GLY A 270 14.95 -7.47 7.21
CA GLY A 270 16.18 -7.34 6.43
C GLY A 270 17.26 -6.62 7.21
N PRO A 271 18.38 -6.20 6.59
CA PRO A 271 18.78 -6.59 5.26
C PRO A 271 19.56 -7.91 5.21
N SER A 272 19.68 -8.49 4.00
CA SER A 272 20.80 -9.37 3.66
C SER A 272 22.13 -8.59 3.60
N ALA A 273 23.27 -9.26 3.40
CA ALA A 273 24.57 -8.60 3.27
C ALA A 273 25.42 -9.28 2.19
N ILE A 274 25.11 -8.99 0.92
CA ILE A 274 25.73 -9.62 -0.24
C ILE A 274 26.71 -8.64 -0.88
N GLU A 275 27.98 -9.00 -0.91
CA GLU A 275 29.00 -8.23 -1.64
C GLU A 275 28.81 -8.41 -3.14
N GLN A 276 28.94 -7.32 -3.90
CA GLN A 276 28.79 -7.34 -5.34
C GLN A 276 29.74 -6.37 -6.03
N THR A 277 29.92 -6.56 -7.34
CA THR A 277 30.78 -5.70 -8.17
C THR A 277 30.05 -4.46 -8.64
N SER A 278 28.74 -4.54 -8.87
CA SER A 278 27.95 -3.43 -9.38
C SER A 278 27.58 -2.41 -8.28
N LYS A 279 27.76 -1.12 -8.61
CA LYS A 279 27.32 0.02 -7.80
C LYS A 279 25.87 0.43 -8.07
N THR A 280 25.25 -0.10 -9.13
CA THR A 280 23.89 0.30 -9.57
C THR A 280 22.86 -0.84 -9.52
N ASP A 281 23.31 -2.10 -9.39
CA ASP A 281 22.40 -3.24 -9.33
C ASP A 281 21.69 -3.34 -7.98
N VAL A 282 20.46 -2.82 -7.96
CA VAL A 282 19.53 -2.85 -6.82
C VAL A 282 18.45 -3.92 -6.98
N SER A 283 18.68 -4.92 -7.85
CA SER A 283 17.74 -6.02 -8.03
C SER A 283 17.74 -6.98 -6.83
N THR A 284 16.56 -7.36 -6.36
CA THR A 284 16.42 -8.40 -5.33
C THR A 284 16.60 -9.76 -5.96
N HIS A 285 17.07 -10.74 -5.17
CA HIS A 285 17.24 -12.12 -5.63
C HIS A 285 16.42 -13.06 -4.75
N ALA A 286 15.83 -14.10 -5.34
CA ALA A 286 14.96 -15.03 -4.62
C ALA A 286 15.64 -15.63 -3.39
N ASP A 287 16.89 -16.08 -3.53
CA ASP A 287 17.68 -16.63 -2.42
C ASP A 287 17.95 -15.60 -1.32
N GLY A 288 18.19 -14.34 -1.69
CA GLY A 288 18.38 -13.22 -0.75
C GLY A 288 17.11 -12.93 0.05
N LEU A 289 15.95 -12.91 -0.62
CA LEU A 289 14.66 -12.74 0.05
C LEU A 289 14.33 -13.93 0.96
N GLN A 290 14.59 -15.16 0.53
CA GLN A 290 14.41 -16.35 1.35
C GLN A 290 15.36 -16.39 2.55
N LEU A 291 16.61 -15.92 2.39
CA LEU A 291 17.56 -15.78 3.49
C LEU A 291 17.05 -14.79 4.54
N VAL A 292 16.60 -13.60 4.11
CA VAL A 292 16.01 -12.59 5.00
C VAL A 292 14.82 -13.16 5.76
N HIS A 293 13.89 -13.78 5.05
CA HIS A 293 12.70 -14.39 5.66
C HIS A 293 13.07 -15.44 6.71
N ARG A 294 13.99 -16.35 6.39
CA ARG A 294 14.44 -17.43 7.28
C ARG A 294 15.16 -16.91 8.52
N LEU A 295 16.04 -15.92 8.38
CA LEU A 295 16.78 -15.37 9.50
C LEU A 295 15.88 -14.54 10.42
N ALA A 296 14.88 -13.85 9.86
CA ALA A 296 13.88 -13.13 10.64
C ALA A 296 13.02 -14.06 11.52
N HIS A 297 12.81 -15.33 11.14
CA HIS A 297 12.09 -16.31 11.98
C HIS A 297 12.76 -16.56 13.33
N LYS A 298 14.09 -16.38 13.42
CA LYS A 298 14.80 -16.49 14.70
C LYS A 298 14.32 -15.42 15.69
N THR A 299 13.99 -14.22 15.21
CA THR A 299 13.41 -13.13 16.00
C THR A 299 11.91 -13.30 16.22
N TRP A 300 11.17 -13.66 15.17
CA TRP A 300 9.71 -13.77 15.17
C TRP A 300 9.24 -15.09 14.53
N PRO A 301 8.92 -16.12 15.33
CA PRO A 301 8.48 -17.42 14.82
C PRO A 301 7.13 -17.38 14.09
N GLY A 302 6.30 -16.39 14.39
CA GLY A 302 4.99 -16.18 13.75
C GLY A 302 5.05 -15.49 12.39
N LEU A 303 6.26 -15.16 11.89
CA LEU A 303 6.44 -14.53 10.59
C LEU A 303 5.83 -15.42 9.48
N SER A 304 5.03 -14.82 8.62
CA SER A 304 4.47 -15.50 7.46
C SER A 304 4.65 -14.66 6.19
N ALA A 305 4.52 -15.28 5.02
CA ALA A 305 4.49 -14.55 3.76
C ALA A 305 3.19 -13.73 3.56
N ARG A 306 2.16 -13.99 4.37
CA ARG A 306 0.93 -13.19 4.38
C ARG A 306 1.26 -11.79 4.89
N GLY A 307 0.72 -10.77 4.25
CA GLY A 307 0.95 -9.39 4.62
C GLY A 307 2.18 -8.75 3.98
N LEU A 308 3.00 -9.50 3.25
CA LEU A 308 4.04 -8.88 2.43
C LEU A 308 3.40 -7.94 1.42
N ILE A 309 3.88 -6.71 1.36
CA ILE A 309 3.41 -5.70 0.41
C ILE A 309 4.52 -5.25 -0.53
N ALA A 310 5.79 -5.26 -0.11
CA ALA A 310 6.92 -4.91 -0.96
C ALA A 310 8.22 -5.67 -0.64
N ASN A 311 9.10 -5.77 -1.62
CA ASN A 311 10.52 -6.08 -1.42
C ASN A 311 11.40 -5.07 -2.19
N PHE A 312 12.61 -4.83 -1.72
CA PHE A 312 13.57 -3.93 -2.38
C PHE A 312 14.99 -4.23 -1.93
N ALA A 313 15.97 -3.69 -2.63
CA ALA A 313 17.35 -3.70 -2.18
C ALA A 313 17.99 -2.32 -2.19
N GLY A 314 18.96 -2.13 -1.31
CA GLY A 314 19.84 -0.96 -1.29
C GLY A 314 21.31 -1.38 -1.26
N ILE A 315 22.20 -0.50 -1.70
CA ILE A 315 23.65 -0.76 -1.78
C ILE A 315 24.37 0.14 -0.78
N ARG A 316 25.12 -0.48 0.12
CA ARG A 316 25.98 0.21 1.08
C ARG A 316 27.35 0.49 0.46
N ALA A 317 27.86 1.68 0.76
CA ALA A 317 29.19 2.13 0.34
C ALA A 317 30.24 1.75 1.39
N SER A 318 30.51 0.45 1.57
CA SER A 318 31.47 -0.02 2.59
C SER A 318 32.91 0.27 2.17
N ASN A 319 33.77 0.55 3.15
CA ASN A 319 35.19 0.77 2.91
C ASN A 319 35.87 -0.58 2.59
N ALA A 320 36.58 -0.67 1.47
CA ALA A 320 37.27 -1.91 1.09
C ALA A 320 38.61 -2.12 1.83
N ASP A 321 39.15 -1.06 2.45
CA ASP A 321 40.49 -1.05 3.04
C ASP A 321 40.46 -0.87 4.58
N GLY A 322 39.27 -0.89 5.19
CA GLY A 322 39.04 -0.74 6.62
C GLY A 322 37.54 -0.78 6.97
N ASP A 323 37.16 -0.48 8.21
CA ASP A 323 35.74 -0.43 8.63
C ASP A 323 35.27 0.97 9.03
N ASP A 324 36.05 2.03 8.76
CA ASP A 324 35.68 3.39 9.16
C ASP A 324 35.36 4.31 7.96
N PHE A 325 34.66 5.40 8.25
CA PHE A 325 34.33 6.45 7.29
C PHE A 325 35.58 7.21 6.80
N VAL A 326 35.46 7.86 5.66
CA VAL A 326 36.45 8.83 5.16
C VAL A 326 35.81 10.20 5.06
N ILE A 327 36.06 11.05 6.06
CA ILE A 327 35.45 12.38 6.24
C ILE A 327 36.50 13.48 6.22
N GLY A 328 36.26 14.55 5.46
CA GLY A 328 37.12 15.74 5.40
C GLY A 328 38.01 15.80 4.15
N GLN A 329 39.03 16.65 4.18
CA GLN A 329 39.89 16.90 3.02
C GLN A 329 41.05 15.89 2.92
N PRO A 330 41.39 15.37 1.73
CA PRO A 330 42.67 14.71 1.52
C PRO A 330 43.79 15.76 1.41
N ASP A 331 44.97 15.46 1.97
CA ASP A 331 46.09 16.41 2.10
C ASP A 331 46.51 17.03 0.76
N ASP A 332 46.37 16.30 -0.35
CA ASP A 332 46.81 16.70 -1.67
C ASP A 332 45.70 17.31 -2.56
N ALA A 333 44.47 17.43 -2.07
CA ALA A 333 43.36 18.08 -2.78
C ALA A 333 42.59 19.06 -1.88
N PRO A 334 43.20 20.19 -1.51
CA PRO A 334 42.57 21.20 -0.67
C PRO A 334 41.33 21.81 -1.33
N GLY A 335 40.25 21.96 -0.55
CA GLY A 335 38.94 22.39 -1.02
C GLY A 335 38.05 21.24 -1.52
N PHE A 336 38.51 19.99 -1.49
CA PHE A 336 37.69 18.81 -1.81
C PHE A 336 37.40 18.02 -0.53
N PHE A 337 36.14 18.00 -0.11
CA PHE A 337 35.70 17.42 1.17
C PHE A 337 34.98 16.10 0.93
N ASN A 338 35.58 14.99 1.39
CA ASN A 338 34.98 13.67 1.29
C ASN A 338 33.92 13.44 2.37
N ILE A 339 32.79 12.85 1.96
CA ILE A 339 31.90 12.04 2.78
C ILE A 339 31.82 10.67 2.08
N ALA A 340 32.89 9.89 2.21
CA ALA A 340 33.08 8.65 1.48
C ALA A 340 33.09 7.44 2.41
N CYS A 341 32.87 6.25 1.82
CA CYS A 341 32.70 4.99 2.54
C CYS A 341 31.58 5.07 3.62
N PHE A 342 30.54 5.86 3.33
CA PHE A 342 29.51 6.25 4.28
C PHE A 342 28.37 5.22 4.35
N ASP A 343 28.71 4.00 4.79
CA ASP A 343 27.76 2.93 5.07
C ASP A 343 27.17 3.05 6.49
N SER A 344 26.53 2.01 7.03
CA SER A 344 25.95 2.04 8.39
C SER A 344 27.02 2.38 9.45
N PRO A 345 26.82 3.40 10.30
CA PRO A 345 25.57 4.10 10.64
C PRO A 345 25.35 5.46 9.93
N GLY A 346 25.64 5.57 8.63
CA GLY A 346 25.73 6.81 7.88
C GLY A 346 24.46 7.67 7.88
N LEU A 347 23.26 7.07 7.85
CA LEU A 347 22.01 7.82 8.02
C LEU A 347 22.01 8.58 9.36
N THR A 348 22.34 7.89 10.45
CA THR A 348 22.44 8.46 11.79
C THR A 348 23.54 9.50 11.89
N SER A 349 24.65 9.29 11.20
CA SER A 349 25.82 10.17 11.25
C SER A 349 25.70 11.42 10.37
N ALA A 350 24.76 11.46 9.42
CA ALA A 350 24.65 12.54 8.45
C ALA A 350 24.52 13.94 9.07
N PRO A 351 23.70 14.18 10.12
CA PRO A 351 23.61 15.49 10.75
C PRO A 351 24.95 16.00 11.31
N ALA A 352 25.64 15.16 12.09
CA ALA A 352 26.91 15.54 12.72
C ALA A 352 28.03 15.75 11.70
N VAL A 353 28.08 14.92 10.66
CA VAL A 353 29.02 15.09 9.55
C VAL A 353 28.74 16.37 8.78
N ALA A 354 27.47 16.71 8.53
CA ALA A 354 27.10 17.93 7.82
C ALA A 354 27.55 19.19 8.57
N VAL A 355 27.31 19.27 9.89
CA VAL A 355 27.76 20.38 10.74
C VAL A 355 29.28 20.54 10.66
N ARG A 356 30.03 19.43 10.76
CA ARG A 356 31.49 19.46 10.67
C ARG A 356 31.96 19.95 9.30
N ILE A 357 31.45 19.38 8.21
CA ILE A 357 31.89 19.71 6.85
C ILE A 357 31.56 21.16 6.49
N ALA A 358 30.38 21.65 6.86
CA ALA A 358 30.02 23.06 6.66
C ALA A 358 30.95 24.00 7.44
N GLY A 359 31.33 23.65 8.68
CA GLY A 359 32.32 24.38 9.47
C GLY A 359 33.70 24.41 8.80
N GLU A 360 34.21 23.26 8.36
CA GLU A 360 35.50 23.19 7.66
C GLU A 360 35.50 23.99 6.33
N ILE A 361 34.36 24.04 5.63
CA ILE A 361 34.18 24.88 4.43
C ILE A 361 34.15 26.36 4.78
N ALA A 362 33.44 26.75 5.84
CA ALA A 362 33.39 28.13 6.31
C ALA A 362 34.80 28.65 6.62
N ASP A 363 35.58 27.87 7.36
CA ASP A 363 36.97 28.20 7.69
C ASP A 363 37.85 28.28 6.42
N TYR A 364 37.69 27.32 5.50
CA TYR A 364 38.49 27.27 4.28
C TYR A 364 38.19 28.43 3.30
N LEU A 365 36.94 28.87 3.23
CA LEU A 365 36.51 29.97 2.36
C LEU A 365 36.56 31.34 3.04
N GLY A 366 36.71 31.40 4.36
CA GLY A 366 36.47 32.63 5.12
C GLY A 366 35.01 33.09 4.99
N ALA A 367 34.08 32.16 4.91
CA ALA A 367 32.66 32.44 4.71
C ALA A 367 32.07 33.07 5.97
N ARG A 368 31.23 34.10 5.79
CA ARG A 368 30.53 34.74 6.90
C ARG A 368 29.20 34.03 7.15
N PRO A 369 28.74 33.96 8.41
CA PRO A 369 27.35 33.61 8.68
C PRO A 369 26.41 34.54 7.92
N ARG A 370 25.35 33.97 7.37
CA ARG A 370 24.26 34.69 6.74
C ARG A 370 23.26 35.12 7.83
N GLU A 371 22.78 36.36 7.78
CA GLU A 371 21.81 36.87 8.78
C GLU A 371 20.35 36.79 8.28
N ASP A 372 20.14 36.65 6.97
CA ASP A 372 18.84 36.74 6.29
C ASP A 372 18.33 35.38 5.77
N PHE A 373 18.44 34.31 6.56
CA PHE A 373 17.86 33.00 6.23
C PHE A 373 16.57 32.72 7.01
N ASP A 374 15.71 31.87 6.46
CA ASP A 374 14.51 31.37 7.14
C ASP A 374 14.72 29.91 7.59
N ASP A 375 14.92 29.73 8.90
CA ASP A 375 15.02 28.41 9.53
C ASP A 375 13.64 27.72 9.64
N ARG A 376 12.52 28.41 9.38
CA ARG A 376 11.18 27.83 9.48
C ARG A 376 10.93 26.85 8.34
N MET A 377 10.48 25.65 8.70
CA MET A 377 9.97 24.67 7.75
C MET A 377 8.44 24.62 7.89
N PRO A 378 7.67 25.08 6.90
CA PRO A 378 6.23 24.86 6.86
C PRO A 378 5.92 23.37 7.01
N HIS A 379 5.08 23.04 7.98
CA HIS A 379 4.56 21.70 8.18
C HIS A 379 3.08 21.72 7.82
N SER A 380 2.74 21.21 6.63
CA SER A 380 1.36 20.81 6.35
C SER A 380 1.12 19.49 7.08
N ALA A 381 0.13 19.46 7.97
CA ALA A 381 -0.30 18.21 8.59
C ALA A 381 -0.79 17.25 7.48
N LEU A 382 -0.53 15.97 7.65
CA LEU A 382 -1.07 14.95 6.75
C LEU A 382 -2.55 14.76 7.07
N LEU A 383 -3.41 14.58 6.06
CA LEU A 383 -4.84 14.40 6.30
C LEU A 383 -5.14 13.18 7.20
N ALA A 384 -4.33 12.13 7.06
CA ALA A 384 -4.37 10.93 7.89
C ALA A 384 -4.07 11.17 9.38
N GLU A 385 -3.41 12.28 9.71
CA GLU A 385 -3.00 12.65 11.08
C GLU A 385 -3.91 13.74 11.69
N MET A 386 -4.70 14.42 10.87
CA MET A 386 -5.67 15.42 11.32
C MET A 386 -6.80 14.77 12.14
N ASP A 387 -7.39 15.51 13.07
CA ASP A 387 -8.69 15.15 13.63
C ASP A 387 -9.86 15.57 12.71
N ALA A 388 -11.09 15.22 13.08
CA ALA A 388 -12.27 15.53 12.28
C ALA A 388 -12.52 17.05 12.11
N GLY A 389 -12.17 17.86 13.12
CA GLY A 389 -12.33 19.32 13.08
C GLY A 389 -11.26 19.97 12.22
N GLU A 390 -10.00 19.52 12.34
CA GLU A 390 -8.90 19.95 11.49
C GLU A 390 -9.16 19.61 10.02
N ARG A 391 -9.65 18.39 9.73
CA ARG A 391 -10.08 18.00 8.38
C ARG A 391 -11.18 18.91 7.85
N ALA A 392 -12.23 19.16 8.63
CA ALA A 392 -13.33 20.02 8.22
C ALA A 392 -12.84 21.45 7.89
N ALA A 393 -11.93 22.00 8.69
CA ALA A 393 -11.35 23.32 8.46
C ALA A 393 -10.48 23.35 7.20
N ALA A 394 -9.64 22.33 6.96
CA ALA A 394 -8.82 22.23 5.77
C ALA A 394 -9.66 22.14 4.49
N ILE A 395 -10.73 21.33 4.51
CA ILE A 395 -11.67 21.18 3.38
C ILE A 395 -12.43 22.48 3.10
N ALA A 396 -12.80 23.22 4.14
CA ALA A 396 -13.48 24.51 3.98
C ALA A 396 -12.58 25.58 3.33
N ASP A 397 -11.27 25.53 3.58
CA ASP A 397 -10.27 26.40 2.94
C ASP A 397 -9.96 25.96 1.49
N ASP A 398 -9.79 24.65 1.28
CA ASP A 398 -9.55 24.05 -0.02
C ASP A 398 -10.22 22.67 -0.14
N GLY A 399 -11.27 22.60 -0.97
CA GLY A 399 -12.04 21.37 -1.20
C GLY A 399 -11.20 20.17 -1.67
N ARG A 400 -10.01 20.38 -2.23
CA ARG A 400 -9.11 19.28 -2.61
C ARG A 400 -8.65 18.43 -1.43
N TRP A 401 -8.70 18.95 -0.19
CA TRP A 401 -8.48 18.14 1.01
C TRP A 401 -9.55 17.05 1.18
N GLY A 402 -10.76 17.28 0.67
CA GLY A 402 -11.87 16.34 0.76
C GLY A 402 -11.84 15.24 -0.29
N HIS A 403 -11.05 15.40 -1.36
CA HIS A 403 -10.88 14.38 -2.39
C HIS A 403 -9.76 13.40 -2.01
N ILE A 404 -10.13 12.20 -1.54
CA ILE A 404 -9.16 11.17 -1.17
C ILE A 404 -8.71 10.38 -2.39
N VAL A 405 -7.48 10.64 -2.83
CA VAL A 405 -6.88 9.97 -3.99
C VAL A 405 -6.29 8.60 -3.62
N CYS A 406 -5.57 8.50 -2.49
CA CYS A 406 -4.98 7.24 -2.04
C CYS A 406 -5.65 6.72 -0.77
N ARG A 407 -6.66 5.84 -0.93
CA ARG A 407 -7.41 5.24 0.19
C ARG A 407 -6.54 4.49 1.20
N CYS A 408 -5.52 3.75 0.75
CA CYS A 408 -4.64 2.99 1.65
C CYS A 408 -3.90 3.86 2.67
N CYS A 409 -3.56 5.10 2.28
CA CYS A 409 -2.69 5.97 3.06
C CYS A 409 -3.42 7.27 3.45
N GLN A 410 -4.72 7.37 3.14
CA GLN A 410 -5.57 8.55 3.32
C GLN A 410 -4.91 9.84 2.81
N VAL A 411 -4.39 9.80 1.58
CA VAL A 411 -3.77 10.97 0.93
C VAL A 411 -4.79 11.68 0.05
N SER A 412 -4.95 12.97 0.29
CA SER A 412 -5.82 13.88 -0.43
C SER A 412 -5.21 14.38 -1.74
N GLU A 413 -6.04 14.94 -2.62
CA GLU A 413 -5.57 15.66 -3.80
C GLU A 413 -4.73 16.89 -3.43
N ALA A 414 -5.12 17.62 -2.37
CA ALA A 414 -4.38 18.79 -1.90
C ALA A 414 -2.92 18.46 -1.61
N GLU A 415 -2.64 17.38 -0.89
CA GLU A 415 -1.27 16.93 -0.59
C GLU A 415 -0.44 16.62 -1.85
N ILE A 416 -1.07 16.06 -2.89
CA ILE A 416 -0.41 15.78 -4.17
C ILE A 416 -0.09 17.09 -4.89
N VAL A 417 -1.03 18.02 -4.94
CA VAL A 417 -0.87 19.32 -5.59
C VAL A 417 0.18 20.17 -4.86
N GLU A 418 0.16 20.20 -3.53
CA GLU A 418 1.19 20.87 -2.71
C GLU A 418 2.58 20.31 -3.00
N ALA A 419 2.72 18.98 -3.09
CA ALA A 419 4.00 18.34 -3.41
C ALA A 419 4.50 18.68 -4.82
N LEU A 420 3.60 18.83 -5.81
CA LEU A 420 3.94 19.22 -7.19
C LEU A 420 4.46 20.65 -7.28
N HIS A 421 3.92 21.56 -6.46
CA HIS A 421 4.29 22.97 -6.43
C HIS A 421 5.33 23.32 -5.36
N GLY A 422 5.97 22.30 -4.77
CA GLY A 422 7.05 22.45 -3.79
C GLY A 422 8.33 23.09 -4.34
N PRO A 423 9.29 23.45 -3.47
CA PRO A 423 10.51 24.17 -3.88
C PRO A 423 11.48 23.32 -4.72
N LEU A 424 11.29 22.00 -4.73
CA LEU A 424 12.05 21.06 -5.56
C LEU A 424 11.13 20.44 -6.60
N PRO A 425 11.55 20.33 -7.87
CA PRO A 425 10.71 19.77 -8.92
C PRO A 425 10.44 18.29 -8.67
N VAL A 426 9.21 17.88 -8.98
CA VAL A 426 8.79 16.48 -9.02
C VAL A 426 8.92 15.97 -10.45
N LEU A 427 9.86 15.04 -10.68
CA LEU A 427 10.16 14.53 -12.03
C LEU A 427 9.73 13.07 -12.24
N SER A 428 9.05 12.45 -11.27
CA SER A 428 8.47 11.11 -11.43
C SER A 428 7.37 10.81 -10.43
N LEU A 429 6.56 9.79 -10.69
CA LEU A 429 5.56 9.32 -9.73
C LEU A 429 6.17 8.83 -8.42
N ASP A 430 7.34 8.16 -8.44
CA ASP A 430 8.01 7.78 -7.19
C ASP A 430 8.43 9.02 -6.38
N ALA A 431 8.77 10.14 -7.02
CA ALA A 431 9.05 11.39 -6.32
C ALA A 431 7.81 11.91 -5.56
N LEU A 432 6.60 11.78 -6.13
CA LEU A 432 5.33 12.05 -5.41
C LEU A 432 5.05 11.04 -4.32
N LYS A 433 5.24 9.75 -4.63
CA LYS A 433 5.03 8.64 -3.68
C LYS A 433 5.75 8.91 -2.37
N TRP A 434 7.02 9.29 -2.42
CA TRP A 434 7.82 9.49 -1.22
C TRP A 434 7.54 10.81 -0.50
N ARG A 435 7.08 11.85 -1.22
CA ARG A 435 6.66 13.12 -0.63
C ARG A 435 5.33 13.03 0.12
N THR A 436 4.39 12.25 -0.42
CA THR A 436 2.97 12.23 0.02
C THR A 436 2.53 10.92 0.65
N ARG A 437 3.31 9.83 0.51
CA ARG A 437 2.93 8.44 0.81
C ARG A 437 1.87 7.82 -0.11
N ALA A 438 1.36 8.54 -1.12
CA ALA A 438 0.46 7.95 -2.09
C ALA A 438 1.13 6.73 -2.77
N MET A 439 0.40 5.65 -3.03
CA MET A 439 0.92 4.38 -3.58
C MET A 439 1.85 3.57 -2.64
N MET A 440 1.98 3.94 -1.36
CA MET A 440 2.81 3.18 -0.39
C MET A 440 2.08 2.07 0.36
N GLY A 441 0.75 2.05 0.35
CA GLY A 441 -0.02 1.00 1.02
C GLY A 441 -0.17 -0.29 0.21
N ARG A 442 -0.99 -1.21 0.73
CA ARG A 442 -1.18 -2.60 0.26
C ARG A 442 -1.29 -2.80 -1.26
N CYS A 443 -1.98 -1.89 -1.96
CA CYS A 443 -2.19 -2.01 -3.41
C CYS A 443 -1.02 -1.49 -4.27
N HIS A 444 -0.04 -0.80 -3.67
CA HIS A 444 1.11 -0.21 -4.34
C HIS A 444 0.80 0.68 -5.56
N GLY A 445 -0.33 1.40 -5.52
CA GLY A 445 -0.77 2.28 -6.60
C GLY A 445 -1.71 1.62 -7.60
N GLY A 446 -2.11 0.36 -7.40
CA GLY A 446 -3.04 -0.35 -8.29
C GLY A 446 -4.41 0.32 -8.50
N PHE A 447 -4.79 1.28 -7.65
CA PHE A 447 -6.03 2.07 -7.78
C PHE A 447 -5.78 3.56 -7.99
N CYS A 448 -4.89 4.16 -7.20
CA CYS A 448 -4.70 5.62 -7.24
C CYS A 448 -3.77 6.09 -8.36
N THR A 449 -2.91 5.24 -8.93
CA THR A 449 -1.95 5.68 -9.97
C THR A 449 -2.63 6.33 -11.19
N PRO A 450 -3.71 5.78 -11.77
CA PRO A 450 -4.41 6.42 -12.88
C PRO A 450 -4.96 7.81 -12.52
N GLU A 451 -5.46 8.01 -11.31
CA GLU A 451 -6.00 9.31 -10.86
C GLU A 451 -4.88 10.33 -10.59
N ILE A 452 -3.79 9.89 -9.95
CA ILE A 452 -2.58 10.71 -9.76
C ILE A 452 -2.04 11.19 -11.11
N CYS A 453 -2.07 10.35 -12.15
CA CYS A 453 -1.61 10.74 -13.48
C CYS A 453 -2.47 11.84 -14.10
N LYS A 454 -3.79 11.84 -13.88
CA LYS A 454 -4.67 12.95 -14.30
C LYS A 454 -4.30 14.23 -13.58
N ILE A 455 -4.15 14.18 -12.25
CA ILE A 455 -3.75 15.35 -11.44
C ILE A 455 -2.42 15.91 -11.94
N VAL A 456 -1.40 15.05 -12.14
CA VAL A 456 -0.10 15.48 -12.67
C VAL A 456 -0.23 16.13 -14.05
N ALA A 457 -0.99 15.52 -14.97
CA ALA A 457 -1.19 16.08 -16.31
C ALA A 457 -1.90 17.44 -16.28
N ARG A 458 -2.92 17.58 -15.42
CA ARG A 458 -3.65 18.84 -15.22
C ARG A 458 -2.70 19.95 -14.73
N GLU A 459 -1.98 19.68 -13.64
CA GLU A 459 -1.12 20.64 -12.94
C GLU A 459 0.17 20.98 -13.71
N THR A 460 0.77 20.00 -14.37
CA THR A 460 2.13 20.16 -14.97
C THR A 460 2.13 20.17 -16.50
N GLY A 461 1.05 19.73 -17.14
CA GLY A 461 0.98 19.54 -18.59
C GLY A 461 1.76 18.31 -19.10
N VAL A 462 2.17 17.39 -18.22
CA VAL A 462 2.91 16.18 -18.58
C VAL A 462 1.97 14.98 -18.62
N ALA A 463 1.80 14.39 -19.80
CA ALA A 463 1.00 13.17 -19.99
C ALA A 463 1.69 11.91 -19.43
N PRO A 464 0.95 10.80 -19.17
CA PRO A 464 1.47 9.63 -18.47
C PRO A 464 2.56 8.85 -19.24
N ASP A 465 2.63 9.01 -20.56
CA ASP A 465 3.67 8.45 -21.44
C ASP A 465 4.97 9.28 -21.43
N ALA A 466 4.90 10.56 -21.07
CA ALA A 466 6.06 11.43 -20.83
C ALA A 466 6.46 11.50 -19.34
N LEU A 467 5.58 11.08 -18.43
CA LEU A 467 5.84 11.05 -17.00
C LEU A 467 6.64 9.80 -16.62
N ASP A 468 7.82 9.98 -16.04
CA ASP A 468 8.59 8.87 -15.49
C ASP A 468 7.91 8.28 -14.24
N ARG A 469 7.83 6.96 -14.13
CA ARG A 469 7.38 6.26 -12.91
C ARG A 469 8.47 6.26 -11.85
N ARG A 470 9.71 5.97 -12.25
CA ARG A 470 10.90 5.80 -11.40
C ARG A 470 12.19 5.95 -12.22
N GLY A 471 12.91 7.05 -12.01
CA GLY A 471 14.14 7.33 -12.77
C GLY A 471 13.86 7.72 -14.21
N ARG A 472 14.91 8.04 -14.97
CA ARG A 472 14.75 8.39 -16.40
C ARG A 472 14.33 7.17 -17.23
N ARG A 473 13.58 7.42 -18.32
CA ARG A 473 13.17 6.39 -19.31
C ARG A 473 12.30 5.31 -18.67
N SER A 474 11.42 5.72 -17.77
CA SER A 474 10.53 4.85 -17.02
C SER A 474 9.07 5.24 -17.17
N SER A 475 8.67 5.67 -18.37
CA SER A 475 7.32 6.18 -18.64
C SER A 475 6.24 5.30 -18.00
N VAL A 476 5.22 5.92 -17.39
CA VAL A 476 4.15 5.16 -16.71
C VAL A 476 3.51 4.21 -17.72
N VAL A 477 2.97 4.76 -18.81
CA VAL A 477 2.39 4.00 -19.92
C VAL A 477 3.29 4.03 -21.15
N ALA A 478 3.05 3.17 -22.13
CA ALA A 478 3.81 3.17 -23.39
C ALA A 478 3.37 4.29 -24.34
N GLU A 479 2.09 4.65 -24.31
CA GLU A 479 1.52 5.68 -25.19
C GLU A 479 0.28 6.27 -24.53
N ALA A 480 0.11 7.59 -24.66
CA ALA A 480 -1.13 8.30 -24.35
C ALA A 480 -1.67 8.96 -25.62
N ARG A 481 -2.97 9.26 -25.65
CA ARG A 481 -3.57 10.07 -26.73
C ARG A 481 -2.93 11.47 -26.80
N GLU A 482 -2.83 12.03 -28.00
CA GLU A 482 -2.15 13.33 -28.23
C GLU A 482 -2.78 14.48 -27.43
N ASP A 483 -4.10 14.46 -27.29
CA ASP A 483 -4.89 15.47 -26.56
C ASP A 483 -5.14 15.08 -25.09
N TYR A 484 -4.36 14.18 -24.48
CA TYR A 484 -4.60 13.70 -23.09
C TYR A 484 -4.66 14.84 -22.07
N VAL A 485 -3.73 15.80 -22.16
CA VAL A 485 -3.67 16.93 -21.22
C VAL A 485 -4.89 17.85 -21.38
N GLU A 486 -5.33 18.06 -22.62
CA GLU A 486 -6.52 18.84 -22.94
C GLU A 486 -7.77 18.12 -22.44
N LEU A 487 -7.89 16.82 -22.71
CA LEU A 487 -8.98 15.98 -22.20
C LEU A 487 -9.12 16.12 -20.69
N VAL A 488 -8.03 15.93 -19.93
CA VAL A 488 -8.07 15.97 -18.46
C VAL A 488 -8.39 17.37 -17.92
N ARG A 489 -7.86 18.43 -18.56
CA ARG A 489 -8.18 19.82 -18.17
C ARG A 489 -9.63 20.17 -18.48
N HIS A 490 -10.16 19.68 -19.60
CA HIS A 490 -11.52 19.95 -20.03
C HIS A 490 -12.54 19.00 -19.43
N THR A 491 -12.22 17.82 -18.88
CA THR A 491 -13.22 16.97 -18.21
C THR A 491 -14.02 17.77 -17.17
N GLY A 492 -13.34 18.58 -16.34
CA GLY A 492 -14.02 19.46 -15.37
C GLY A 492 -14.90 20.57 -15.98
N GLU A 493 -14.65 20.99 -17.23
CA GLU A 493 -15.43 22.03 -17.94
C GLU A 493 -16.51 21.44 -18.87
N HIS A 494 -16.23 20.29 -19.49
CA HIS A 494 -17.09 19.57 -20.42
C HIS A 494 -18.19 18.81 -19.67
N GLU A 495 -17.92 18.36 -18.44
CA GLU A 495 -18.92 17.78 -17.54
C GLU A 495 -19.83 18.86 -16.97
N ALA A 496 -19.28 20.00 -16.53
CA ALA A 496 -20.08 21.18 -16.15
C ALA A 496 -20.92 21.73 -17.33
N ARG A 497 -20.42 21.64 -18.57
CA ARG A 497 -21.19 21.98 -19.79
C ARG A 497 -22.18 20.91 -20.20
N ARG A 498 -21.88 19.61 -20.05
CA ARG A 498 -22.84 18.52 -20.30
C ARG A 498 -23.99 18.57 -19.32
N GLU A 499 -23.74 18.84 -18.04
CA GLU A 499 -24.79 19.09 -17.05
C GLU A 499 -25.64 20.32 -17.40
N ALA A 500 -25.09 21.29 -18.11
CA ALA A 500 -25.82 22.48 -18.58
C ALA A 500 -26.53 22.29 -19.95
N GLU A 501 -26.01 21.43 -20.84
CA GLU A 501 -26.49 21.22 -22.21
C GLU A 501 -27.42 20.00 -22.34
N GLU A 502 -27.18 18.92 -21.57
CA GLU A 502 -28.11 17.82 -21.37
C GLU A 502 -29.18 18.28 -20.36
N GLY A 503 -30.13 19.11 -20.81
CA GLY A 503 -31.38 19.41 -20.11
C GLY A 503 -32.31 18.19 -19.95
N GLY A 504 -31.75 17.03 -19.60
CA GLY A 504 -32.39 15.74 -19.43
C GLY A 504 -31.85 15.04 -18.18
N ASP A 505 -32.46 15.35 -17.05
CA ASP A 505 -32.67 14.48 -15.90
C ASP A 505 -31.63 13.35 -15.66
N SER A 506 -30.47 13.70 -15.09
CA SER A 506 -29.60 12.71 -14.43
C SER A 506 -30.12 12.36 -13.03
N GLY A 507 -31.43 12.12 -12.90
CA GLY A 507 -32.35 12.16 -11.72
C GLY A 507 -31.94 11.68 -10.32
N LEU A 508 -30.68 11.32 -10.06
CA LEU A 508 -30.11 11.43 -8.71
C LEU A 508 -29.68 12.87 -8.50
N ARG A 509 -30.69 13.72 -8.24
CA ARG A 509 -30.53 15.15 -8.04
C ARG A 509 -29.46 15.42 -6.98
N ARG A 510 -28.56 16.35 -7.30
CA ARG A 510 -27.99 17.28 -6.33
C ARG A 510 -29.14 18.19 -5.90
N GLU A 511 -30.08 17.71 -5.09
CA GLU A 511 -31.24 18.52 -4.69
C GLU A 511 -30.78 19.72 -3.85
N GLU A 512 -30.71 20.88 -4.50
CA GLU A 512 -30.89 22.20 -3.87
C GLU A 512 -32.32 22.38 -3.28
N SER A 513 -33.07 21.29 -3.04
CA SER A 513 -34.44 21.27 -2.52
C SER A 513 -34.70 20.19 -1.48
N GLY A 514 -33.71 19.83 -0.66
CA GLY A 514 -33.88 19.06 0.59
C GLY A 514 -33.32 19.83 1.80
N SER A 515 -33.37 19.27 3.02
CA SER A 515 -32.81 19.88 4.25
C SER A 515 -31.32 20.30 4.13
N PHE A 516 -30.65 19.88 3.05
CA PHE A 516 -29.29 20.24 2.67
C PHE A 516 -29.14 21.63 2.02
N ALA A 517 -30.17 22.15 1.31
CA ALA A 517 -30.06 23.38 0.54
C ALA A 517 -30.16 24.68 1.37
N ALA A 518 -30.94 24.66 2.46
CA ALA A 518 -30.99 25.75 3.43
C ALA A 518 -29.71 25.84 4.29
N ALA A 519 -28.81 24.85 4.19
CA ALA A 519 -27.64 24.68 5.05
C ALA A 519 -26.30 25.09 4.38
N ASN A 520 -26.31 25.61 3.15
CA ASN A 520 -25.11 26.13 2.46
C ASN A 520 -24.72 27.56 2.90
N ALA A 521 -25.44 28.18 3.84
CA ALA A 521 -25.23 29.55 4.27
C ALA A 521 -24.42 29.72 5.58
N ASP A 522 -24.17 28.65 6.34
CA ASP A 522 -23.41 28.70 7.59
C ASP A 522 -22.17 27.80 7.51
N VAL A 523 -21.06 28.38 7.08
CA VAL A 523 -19.73 27.77 7.12
C VAL A 523 -19.22 27.81 8.57
N GLY A 524 -19.58 26.79 9.34
CA GLY A 524 -19.07 26.56 10.70
C GLY A 524 -17.95 25.52 10.73
N THR A 525 -17.03 25.64 11.68
CA THR A 525 -15.86 24.75 11.93
C THR A 525 -16.22 23.35 12.47
N SER A 526 -17.44 22.85 12.23
CA SER A 526 -17.90 21.54 12.72
C SER A 526 -18.43 20.67 11.59
N SER A 527 -18.03 19.40 11.55
CA SER A 527 -18.56 18.38 10.64
C SER A 527 -20.10 18.35 10.69
N LYS A 528 -20.74 18.38 9.51
CA LYS A 528 -22.21 18.38 9.39
C LYS A 528 -22.75 17.01 9.80
N VAL A 529 -23.81 16.95 10.59
CA VAL A 529 -24.41 15.68 11.01
C VAL A 529 -25.62 15.36 10.14
N VAL A 530 -25.68 14.12 9.63
CA VAL A 530 -26.81 13.58 8.86
C VAL A 530 -27.32 12.33 9.56
N ASP A 531 -28.63 12.23 9.77
CA ASP A 531 -29.27 11.05 10.36
C ASP A 531 -29.95 10.22 9.27
N CYS A 532 -29.73 8.91 9.28
CA CYS A 532 -30.43 7.96 8.41
C CYS A 532 -30.71 6.63 9.13
N ASP A 533 -31.54 5.80 8.51
CA ASP A 533 -31.82 4.45 9.00
C ASP A 533 -30.69 3.51 8.60
N VAL A 534 -30.34 3.53 7.31
CA VAL A 534 -29.31 2.66 6.74
C VAL A 534 -28.27 3.48 5.98
N ALA A 535 -26.99 3.22 6.25
CA ALA A 535 -25.89 3.75 5.46
C ALA A 535 -25.27 2.62 4.64
N VAL A 536 -25.16 2.81 3.33
CA VAL A 536 -24.48 1.86 2.44
C VAL A 536 -23.17 2.47 2.01
N VAL A 537 -22.06 1.76 2.23
CA VAL A 537 -20.72 2.24 1.86
C VAL A 537 -20.21 1.46 0.66
N GLY A 538 -20.10 2.15 -0.49
CA GLY A 538 -19.68 1.62 -1.78
C GLY A 538 -20.82 1.59 -2.80
N GLY A 539 -20.70 2.36 -3.86
CA GLY A 539 -21.65 2.53 -4.97
C GLY A 539 -21.46 1.56 -6.13
N GLY A 540 -20.87 0.39 -5.89
CA GLY A 540 -20.81 -0.70 -6.86
C GLY A 540 -22.15 -1.44 -7.00
N ALA A 541 -22.16 -2.51 -7.79
CA ALA A 541 -23.35 -3.33 -8.03
C ALA A 541 -24.08 -3.76 -6.74
N ALA A 542 -23.32 -4.32 -5.78
CA ALA A 542 -23.86 -4.79 -4.51
C ALA A 542 -24.44 -3.64 -3.65
N GLY A 543 -23.77 -2.49 -3.61
CA GLY A 543 -24.20 -1.38 -2.78
C GLY A 543 -25.40 -0.62 -3.34
N MET A 544 -25.47 -0.42 -4.67
CA MET A 544 -26.69 0.12 -5.29
C MET A 544 -27.89 -0.81 -5.05
N ALA A 545 -27.68 -2.13 -5.16
CA ALA A 545 -28.71 -3.11 -4.89
C ALA A 545 -29.13 -3.15 -3.42
N ALA A 546 -28.18 -3.02 -2.49
CA ALA A 546 -28.44 -2.89 -1.06
C ALA A 546 -29.22 -1.62 -0.71
N ALA A 547 -28.83 -0.48 -1.28
CA ALA A 547 -29.50 0.80 -1.04
C ALA A 547 -30.98 0.76 -1.50
N ARG A 548 -31.23 0.26 -2.71
CA ARG A 548 -32.58 0.08 -3.24
C ARG A 548 -33.41 -0.89 -2.38
N SER A 549 -32.82 -2.03 -2.00
CA SER A 549 -33.52 -3.02 -1.18
C SER A 549 -33.87 -2.49 0.21
N ALA A 550 -32.97 -1.72 0.83
CA ALA A 550 -33.22 -1.07 2.11
C ALA A 550 -34.34 -0.01 2.00
N ALA A 551 -34.33 0.80 0.94
CA ALA A 551 -35.35 1.82 0.69
C ALA A 551 -36.74 1.19 0.45
N ALA A 552 -36.80 0.05 -0.26
CA ALA A 552 -38.04 -0.68 -0.49
C ALA A 552 -38.66 -1.28 0.79
N GLU A 553 -37.88 -1.44 1.86
CA GLU A 553 -38.36 -1.79 3.20
C GLU A 553 -38.81 -0.55 4.02
N GLY A 554 -38.78 0.65 3.41
CA GLY A 554 -39.21 1.91 4.02
C GLY A 554 -38.15 2.65 4.83
N ALA A 555 -36.88 2.25 4.75
CA ALA A 555 -35.78 2.94 5.44
C ALA A 555 -35.33 4.20 4.69
N HIS A 556 -34.94 5.25 5.42
CA HIS A 556 -34.18 6.37 4.87
C HIS A 556 -32.71 5.96 4.71
N VAL A 557 -32.19 5.98 3.48
CA VAL A 557 -30.89 5.42 3.11
C VAL A 557 -29.93 6.52 2.68
N VAL A 558 -28.69 6.45 3.17
CA VAL A 558 -27.56 7.24 2.64
C VAL A 558 -26.56 6.29 1.97
N LEU A 559 -26.37 6.42 0.66
CA LEU A 559 -25.36 5.68 -0.11
C LEU A 559 -24.12 6.56 -0.30
N LEU A 560 -22.99 6.15 0.28
CA LEU A 560 -21.69 6.81 0.17
C LEU A 560 -20.86 6.11 -0.92
N ASP A 561 -20.35 6.87 -1.89
CA ASP A 561 -19.33 6.39 -2.84
C ASP A 561 -18.20 7.41 -3.00
N CYS A 562 -16.97 6.92 -3.07
CA CYS A 562 -15.78 7.76 -3.17
C CYS A 562 -15.53 8.30 -4.59
N GLU A 563 -16.22 7.78 -5.60
CA GLU A 563 -16.07 8.20 -6.98
C GLU A 563 -17.26 9.08 -7.40
N GLU A 564 -17.00 10.03 -8.29
CA GLU A 564 -18.01 10.96 -8.84
C GLU A 564 -19.20 10.24 -9.50
N ARG A 565 -18.96 9.05 -10.06
CA ARG A 565 -19.96 8.23 -10.76
C ARG A 565 -20.05 6.85 -10.12
N LEU A 566 -21.27 6.43 -9.79
CA LEU A 566 -21.57 5.07 -9.31
C LEU A 566 -21.20 3.99 -10.35
N GLY A 567 -21.10 2.74 -9.88
CA GLY A 567 -20.81 1.56 -10.68
C GLY A 567 -19.49 0.88 -10.33
N GLY A 568 -18.60 1.55 -9.58
CA GLY A 568 -17.30 1.01 -9.20
C GLY A 568 -16.52 0.43 -10.39
N ILE A 569 -15.96 -0.77 -10.23
CA ILE A 569 -15.16 -1.44 -11.27
C ILE A 569 -15.93 -1.73 -12.56
N LEU A 570 -17.26 -1.77 -12.54
CA LEU A 570 -18.07 -2.07 -13.73
C LEU A 570 -17.87 -1.02 -14.83
N LYS A 571 -17.59 0.24 -14.45
CA LYS A 571 -17.36 1.35 -15.40
C LYS A 571 -16.21 1.09 -16.37
N GLN A 572 -15.23 0.28 -15.95
CA GLN A 572 -14.07 -0.07 -16.77
C GLN A 572 -14.22 -1.44 -17.46
N CYS A 573 -15.24 -2.23 -17.14
CA CYS A 573 -15.53 -3.56 -17.70
C CYS A 573 -16.21 -3.51 -19.09
N VAL A 574 -15.48 -3.02 -20.10
CA VAL A 574 -15.95 -2.94 -21.49
C VAL A 574 -15.90 -4.32 -22.18
N HIS A 575 -16.71 -5.25 -21.70
CA HIS A 575 -16.94 -6.58 -22.27
C HIS A 575 -18.27 -7.16 -21.77
N ASN A 576 -18.84 -8.10 -22.51
CA ASN A 576 -20.07 -8.79 -22.14
C ASN A 576 -19.88 -9.78 -20.97
N GLY A 577 -21.00 -10.29 -20.45
CA GLY A 577 -21.03 -11.33 -19.41
C GLY A 577 -21.76 -10.90 -18.13
N PHE A 578 -22.36 -9.71 -18.13
CA PHE A 578 -23.12 -9.16 -17.01
C PHE A 578 -24.63 -9.25 -17.28
N GLY A 579 -25.46 -9.38 -16.25
CA GLY A 579 -26.92 -9.26 -16.36
C GLY A 579 -27.67 -10.53 -16.79
N LEU A 580 -26.96 -11.61 -17.12
CA LEU A 580 -27.55 -12.86 -17.64
C LEU A 580 -28.54 -13.51 -16.66
N HIS A 581 -28.29 -13.40 -15.35
CA HIS A 581 -29.14 -14.01 -14.34
C HIS A 581 -30.20 -13.04 -13.82
N ARG A 582 -29.81 -11.78 -13.63
CA ARG A 582 -30.64 -10.74 -13.02
C ARG A 582 -31.60 -10.10 -14.03
N TYR A 583 -31.05 -9.58 -15.14
CA TYR A 583 -31.80 -8.86 -16.17
C TYR A 583 -32.25 -9.76 -17.34
N LYS A 584 -31.73 -10.99 -17.42
CA LYS A 584 -31.95 -11.91 -18.55
C LYS A 584 -31.50 -11.33 -19.89
N GLU A 585 -30.55 -10.41 -19.84
CA GLU A 585 -29.94 -9.72 -20.98
C GLU A 585 -28.41 -9.88 -20.90
N GLU A 586 -27.74 -9.89 -22.04
CA GLU A 586 -26.28 -9.87 -22.09
C GLU A 586 -25.80 -8.42 -22.14
N LEU A 587 -25.29 -7.93 -21.01
CA LEU A 587 -24.83 -6.55 -20.84
C LEU A 587 -23.30 -6.50 -20.70
N THR A 588 -22.75 -5.34 -21.03
CA THR A 588 -21.42 -4.92 -20.58
C THR A 588 -21.44 -4.43 -19.13
N GLY A 589 -20.27 -4.27 -18.52
CA GLY A 589 -20.15 -3.71 -17.18
C GLY A 589 -20.79 -2.32 -17.05
N PRO A 590 -20.45 -1.34 -17.92
CA PRO A 590 -21.07 -0.02 -17.87
C PRO A 590 -22.59 -0.04 -18.04
N GLU A 591 -23.12 -0.87 -18.94
CA GLU A 591 -24.57 -1.03 -19.13
C GLU A 591 -25.24 -1.63 -17.89
N TYR A 592 -24.62 -2.63 -17.25
CA TYR A 592 -25.12 -3.18 -15.98
C TYR A 592 -25.14 -2.12 -14.88
N ALA A 593 -24.07 -1.32 -14.76
CA ALA A 593 -24.01 -0.23 -13.79
C ALA A 593 -25.10 0.82 -14.04
N ASP A 594 -25.34 1.17 -15.31
CA ASP A 594 -26.39 2.12 -15.68
C ASP A 594 -27.80 1.57 -15.39
N ARG A 595 -28.04 0.27 -15.59
CA ARG A 595 -29.29 -0.39 -15.18
C ARG A 595 -29.50 -0.33 -13.67
N GLU A 596 -28.47 -0.61 -12.87
CA GLU A 596 -28.56 -0.50 -11.40
C GLU A 596 -28.78 0.96 -10.95
N CYS A 597 -28.10 1.92 -11.59
CA CYS A 597 -28.30 3.35 -11.31
C CYS A 597 -29.71 3.81 -11.66
N SER A 598 -30.23 3.39 -12.82
CA SER A 598 -31.59 3.72 -13.26
C SER A 598 -32.62 3.05 -12.36
N ALA A 599 -32.40 1.80 -11.93
CA ALA A 599 -33.26 1.15 -10.94
C ALA A 599 -33.25 1.82 -9.56
N LEU A 600 -32.15 2.52 -9.21
CA LEU A 600 -32.07 3.33 -7.98
C LEU A 600 -32.81 4.67 -8.13
N ARG A 601 -32.72 5.30 -9.31
CA ARG A 601 -33.41 6.54 -9.68
C ARG A 601 -34.91 6.34 -9.87
N ASP A 602 -35.31 5.44 -10.75
CA ASP A 602 -36.68 5.33 -11.24
C ASP A 602 -37.55 4.42 -10.33
N GLY A 603 -37.04 4.08 -9.15
CA GLY A 603 -37.72 3.22 -8.18
C GLY A 603 -38.87 3.95 -7.48
N ALA A 604 -39.89 3.20 -7.06
CA ALA A 604 -41.03 3.77 -6.30
C ALA A 604 -40.60 4.47 -4.98
N ASP A 605 -39.42 4.11 -4.47
CA ASP A 605 -38.84 4.59 -3.22
C ASP A 605 -37.66 5.56 -3.45
N GLU A 606 -37.54 6.18 -4.63
CA GLU A 606 -36.44 7.09 -4.99
C GLU A 606 -36.22 8.22 -3.96
N GLY A 607 -37.30 8.74 -3.37
CA GLY A 607 -37.26 9.80 -2.37
C GLY A 607 -36.66 9.37 -1.02
N ASN A 608 -36.37 8.08 -0.83
CA ASN A 608 -35.80 7.53 0.40
C ASN A 608 -34.29 7.26 0.29
N VAL A 609 -33.66 7.45 -0.88
CA VAL A 609 -32.21 7.23 -1.06
C VAL A 609 -31.49 8.54 -1.37
N GLU A 610 -30.63 8.95 -0.45
CA GLU A 610 -29.67 10.04 -0.66
C GLU A 610 -28.32 9.46 -1.11
N VAL A 611 -27.75 9.96 -2.21
CA VAL A 611 -26.45 9.50 -2.72
C VAL A 611 -25.40 10.58 -2.53
N LEU A 612 -24.40 10.29 -1.70
CA LEU A 612 -23.23 11.11 -1.46
C LEU A 612 -22.07 10.59 -2.31
N ARG A 613 -21.84 11.26 -3.44
CA ARG A 613 -20.73 10.98 -4.36
C ARG A 613 -19.48 11.75 -3.94
N ASP A 614 -18.33 11.38 -4.49
CA ASP A 614 -17.03 11.96 -4.10
C ASP A 614 -16.80 11.97 -2.58
N SER A 615 -17.41 11.01 -1.89
CA SER A 615 -17.50 10.96 -0.43
C SER A 615 -16.79 9.73 0.08
N SER A 616 -15.64 9.94 0.68
CA SER A 616 -14.80 8.86 1.23
C SER A 616 -15.09 8.65 2.71
N ALA A 617 -15.61 7.48 3.07
CA ALA A 617 -15.76 7.05 4.46
C ALA A 617 -14.39 6.71 5.07
N LEU A 618 -14.04 7.36 6.18
CA LEU A 618 -12.73 7.24 6.84
C LEU A 618 -12.78 6.34 8.07
N GLU A 619 -13.80 6.50 8.91
CA GLU A 619 -13.93 5.81 10.19
C GLU A 619 -15.38 5.48 10.50
N MET A 620 -15.62 4.35 11.16
CA MET A 620 -16.90 3.96 11.73
C MET A 620 -16.75 3.63 13.22
N ARG A 621 -17.55 4.28 14.07
CA ARG A 621 -17.57 4.06 15.53
C ARG A 621 -18.99 3.90 16.07
N ARG A 622 -19.13 3.31 17.26
CA ARG A 622 -20.39 3.30 18.01
C ARG A 622 -20.54 4.61 18.79
N ILE A 623 -21.75 5.17 18.82
CA ILE A 623 -22.09 6.37 19.61
C ILE A 623 -22.98 6.02 20.81
N ALA A 624 -23.13 6.98 21.73
CA ALA A 624 -23.71 6.76 23.07
C ALA A 624 -25.15 6.25 23.08
N ASP A 625 -25.95 6.60 22.07
CA ASP A 625 -27.33 6.15 21.89
C ASP A 625 -27.43 4.73 21.26
N GLY A 626 -26.29 4.05 21.08
CA GLY A 626 -26.21 2.70 20.54
C GLY A 626 -26.10 2.63 19.01
N ARG A 627 -26.35 3.74 18.29
CA ARG A 627 -26.19 3.86 16.83
C ARG A 627 -24.72 3.86 16.42
N ARG A 628 -24.47 3.90 15.11
CA ARG A 628 -23.14 4.09 14.53
C ARG A 628 -22.99 5.52 14.01
N ALA A 629 -21.75 6.00 13.97
CA ALA A 629 -21.35 7.22 13.29
C ALA A 629 -20.28 6.87 12.26
N ILE A 630 -20.49 7.30 11.01
CA ILE A 630 -19.51 7.20 9.92
C ILE A 630 -18.99 8.60 9.62
N GLU A 631 -17.69 8.82 9.76
CA GLU A 631 -17.03 10.04 9.30
C GLU A 631 -16.71 9.90 7.81
N ALA A 632 -17.18 10.84 7.00
CA ALA A 632 -16.87 10.90 5.58
C ALA A 632 -16.43 12.31 5.17
N VAL A 633 -15.58 12.38 4.15
CA VAL A 633 -15.07 13.63 3.59
C VAL A 633 -15.33 13.69 2.09
N SER A 634 -15.62 14.88 1.60
CA SER A 634 -15.84 15.18 0.19
C SER A 634 -15.29 16.56 -0.14
N PRO A 635 -15.09 16.91 -1.43
CA PRO A 635 -14.70 18.27 -1.81
C PRO A 635 -15.67 19.37 -1.34
N SER A 636 -16.92 19.02 -1.07
CA SER A 636 -17.94 19.94 -0.55
C SER A 636 -17.94 20.09 0.97
N GLY A 637 -17.19 19.27 1.71
CA GLY A 637 -17.16 19.31 3.18
C GLY A 637 -17.04 17.95 3.84
N ALA A 638 -16.84 17.98 5.16
CA ALA A 638 -16.88 16.81 6.03
C ALA A 638 -18.29 16.58 6.58
N VAL A 639 -18.71 15.31 6.60
CA VAL A 639 -20.02 14.87 7.10
C VAL A 639 -19.87 13.70 8.07
N THR A 640 -20.67 13.72 9.14
CA THR A 640 -20.84 12.60 10.05
C THR A 640 -22.24 12.01 9.84
N VAL A 641 -22.30 10.76 9.42
CA VAL A 641 -23.58 10.05 9.23
C VAL A 641 -23.90 9.23 10.47
N HIS A 642 -24.91 9.65 11.22
CA HIS A 642 -25.50 8.87 12.32
C HIS A 642 -26.52 7.90 11.77
N VAL A 643 -26.38 6.62 12.14
CA VAL A 643 -27.09 5.56 11.43
C VAL A 643 -27.47 4.38 12.31
N GLY A 644 -28.68 3.85 12.07
CA GLY A 644 -29.19 2.65 12.75
C GLY A 644 -28.49 1.36 12.32
N ALA A 645 -28.26 1.17 11.03
CA ALA A 645 -27.53 0.03 10.46
C ALA A 645 -26.61 0.41 9.30
N VAL A 646 -25.51 -0.33 9.11
CA VAL A 646 -24.52 -0.09 8.05
C VAL A 646 -24.38 -1.31 7.16
N VAL A 647 -24.38 -1.11 5.84
CA VAL A 647 -24.03 -2.14 4.85
C VAL A 647 -22.68 -1.81 4.21
N LEU A 648 -21.71 -2.70 4.41
CA LEU A 648 -20.38 -2.61 3.83
C LEU A 648 -20.37 -3.31 2.45
N ALA A 649 -20.32 -2.49 1.39
CA ALA A 649 -20.29 -2.91 -0.02
C ALA A 649 -19.04 -2.35 -0.74
N THR A 650 -17.94 -2.20 0.01
CA THR A 650 -16.69 -1.51 -0.37
C THR A 650 -15.87 -2.21 -1.46
N GLY A 651 -16.26 -3.40 -1.89
CA GLY A 651 -15.61 -4.14 -2.97
C GLY A 651 -14.29 -4.81 -2.58
N SER A 652 -13.40 -4.97 -3.56
CA SER A 652 -12.11 -5.66 -3.40
C SER A 652 -11.03 -5.05 -4.28
N ARG A 653 -9.77 -5.42 -4.02
CA ARG A 653 -8.56 -4.91 -4.68
C ARG A 653 -7.66 -6.04 -5.16
N GLU A 654 -7.00 -5.90 -6.30
CA GLU A 654 -6.00 -6.87 -6.74
C GLU A 654 -4.77 -6.89 -5.84
N ARG A 655 -4.14 -8.06 -5.77
CA ARG A 655 -2.80 -8.20 -5.21
C ARG A 655 -1.78 -7.53 -6.14
N GLY A 656 -1.13 -6.48 -5.64
CA GLY A 656 -0.04 -5.80 -6.33
C GLY A 656 1.25 -6.62 -6.40
N GLN A 657 2.22 -6.14 -7.19
CA GLN A 657 3.52 -6.79 -7.42
C GLN A 657 4.20 -7.29 -6.13
N GLY A 658 4.28 -6.46 -5.09
CA GLY A 658 5.06 -6.81 -3.93
C GLY A 658 4.39 -7.83 -3.00
N ALA A 659 3.06 -7.99 -3.08
CA ALA A 659 2.35 -9.12 -2.43
C ALA A 659 2.70 -10.48 -3.04
N LEU A 660 3.26 -10.49 -4.25
CA LEU A 660 3.75 -11.69 -4.93
C LEU A 660 5.21 -11.96 -4.61
N ASN A 661 5.87 -11.05 -3.91
CA ASN A 661 7.26 -11.14 -3.50
C ASN A 661 8.21 -11.53 -4.66
N MET A 662 7.90 -11.07 -5.88
CA MET A 662 8.74 -11.34 -7.07
C MET A 662 10.11 -10.72 -6.89
N ALA A 663 11.14 -11.47 -7.27
CA ALA A 663 12.52 -10.97 -7.26
C ALA A 663 12.80 -10.12 -8.50
N GLY A 664 13.97 -9.46 -8.50
CA GLY A 664 14.52 -8.76 -9.65
C GLY A 664 14.51 -7.26 -9.50
N SER A 665 14.57 -6.59 -10.64
CA SER A 665 14.48 -5.13 -10.74
C SER A 665 13.07 -4.63 -10.38
N ARG A 666 12.92 -3.32 -10.22
CA ARG A 666 11.63 -2.66 -9.94
C ARG A 666 11.29 -1.62 -11.02
N PRO A 667 11.05 -2.06 -12.26
CA PRO A 667 10.80 -1.16 -13.37
C PRO A 667 9.36 -0.63 -13.39
N SER A 668 9.10 0.36 -14.24
CA SER A 668 7.76 0.69 -14.75
C SER A 668 7.23 -0.41 -15.68
N GLY A 669 5.95 -0.34 -16.06
CA GLY A 669 5.30 -1.35 -16.89
C GLY A 669 4.69 -2.53 -16.11
N VAL A 670 4.64 -2.50 -14.78
CA VAL A 670 3.93 -3.53 -13.99
C VAL A 670 2.65 -2.93 -13.43
N PHE A 671 1.51 -3.46 -13.85
CA PHE A 671 0.18 -2.94 -13.49
C PHE A 671 -0.72 -4.04 -12.97
N THR A 672 -1.56 -3.74 -11.98
CA THR A 672 -2.72 -4.59 -11.72
C THR A 672 -3.62 -4.61 -12.95
N ALA A 673 -4.39 -5.68 -13.15
CA ALA A 673 -5.35 -5.74 -14.25
C ALA A 673 -6.30 -4.53 -14.25
N GLY A 674 -6.85 -4.15 -13.09
CA GLY A 674 -7.73 -3.00 -12.93
C GLY A 674 -7.09 -1.65 -13.29
N SER A 675 -5.83 -1.40 -12.93
CA SER A 675 -5.15 -0.15 -13.31
C SER A 675 -4.86 -0.09 -14.81
N ALA A 676 -4.40 -1.19 -15.41
CA ALA A 676 -4.20 -1.28 -16.85
C ALA A 676 -5.52 -1.07 -17.61
N GLN A 677 -6.61 -1.65 -17.09
CA GLN A 677 -7.95 -1.49 -17.65
C GLN A 677 -8.45 -0.04 -17.52
N ASN A 678 -8.19 0.65 -16.41
CA ASN A 678 -8.52 2.06 -16.23
C ASN A 678 -7.81 2.93 -17.29
N PHE A 679 -6.48 2.77 -17.41
CA PHE A 679 -5.70 3.48 -18.43
C PHE A 679 -6.22 3.22 -19.85
N ALA A 680 -6.47 1.95 -20.20
CA ALA A 680 -6.92 1.57 -21.53
C ALA A 680 -8.36 2.02 -21.85
N ASN A 681 -9.28 1.89 -20.89
CA ASN A 681 -10.71 2.02 -21.19
C ASN A 681 -11.27 3.39 -20.82
N LEU A 682 -10.77 4.02 -19.75
CA LEU A 682 -11.28 5.31 -19.28
C LEU A 682 -10.41 6.48 -19.74
N GLN A 683 -9.11 6.26 -19.93
CA GLN A 683 -8.17 7.34 -20.23
C GLN A 683 -7.60 7.31 -21.65
N GLY A 684 -7.86 6.25 -22.42
CA GLY A 684 -7.36 6.12 -23.79
C GLY A 684 -5.84 6.00 -23.89
N CYS A 685 -5.19 5.40 -22.89
CA CYS A 685 -3.76 5.14 -22.88
C CYS A 685 -3.46 3.67 -23.20
N LEU A 686 -2.31 3.39 -23.81
CA LEU A 686 -1.81 2.03 -23.99
C LEU A 686 -0.81 1.70 -22.87
N PRO A 687 -1.14 0.80 -21.92
CA PRO A 687 -0.22 0.43 -20.83
C PRO A 687 1.16 -0.03 -21.32
N GLY A 688 1.19 -0.84 -22.38
CA GLY A 688 2.39 -1.45 -22.95
C GLY A 688 2.17 -2.01 -24.34
N ARG A 689 3.27 -2.20 -25.09
CA ARG A 689 3.23 -2.74 -26.47
C ARG A 689 3.42 -4.26 -26.52
N ARG A 690 4.16 -4.84 -25.58
CA ARG A 690 4.43 -6.29 -25.48
C ARG A 690 4.10 -6.73 -24.06
N VAL A 691 3.04 -7.50 -23.92
CA VAL A 691 2.36 -7.74 -22.64
C VAL A 691 2.45 -9.21 -22.25
N ALA A 692 3.02 -9.48 -21.07
CA ALA A 692 2.91 -10.76 -20.38
C ALA A 692 1.81 -10.68 -19.32
N ILE A 693 1.03 -11.75 -19.16
CA ILE A 693 -0.03 -11.83 -18.16
C ILE A 693 0.27 -12.97 -17.20
N LEU A 694 0.20 -12.68 -15.90
CA LEU A 694 0.37 -13.69 -14.86
C LEU A 694 -0.98 -14.01 -14.23
N GLY A 695 -1.40 -15.27 -14.35
CA GLY A 695 -2.69 -15.79 -13.92
C GLY A 695 -3.68 -15.92 -15.07
N SER A 696 -4.35 -17.06 -15.14
CA SER A 696 -5.34 -17.36 -16.19
C SER A 696 -6.79 -17.26 -15.70
N GLY A 697 -7.04 -16.55 -14.59
CA GLY A 697 -8.40 -16.21 -14.15
C GLY A 697 -9.10 -15.29 -15.15
N ASP A 698 -10.42 -15.18 -15.06
CA ASP A 698 -11.24 -14.45 -16.07
C ASP A 698 -10.76 -13.02 -16.32
N ILE A 699 -10.38 -12.29 -15.27
CA ILE A 699 -9.83 -10.92 -15.39
C ILE A 699 -8.57 -10.91 -16.26
N GLY A 700 -7.63 -11.82 -16.03
CA GLY A 700 -6.39 -11.95 -16.80
C GLY A 700 -6.66 -12.31 -18.27
N LEU A 701 -7.59 -13.25 -18.52
CA LEU A 701 -7.99 -13.64 -19.87
C LEU A 701 -8.64 -12.45 -20.61
N ILE A 702 -9.58 -11.75 -19.99
CA ILE A 702 -10.25 -10.58 -20.56
C ILE A 702 -9.24 -9.47 -20.88
N MET A 703 -8.25 -9.26 -19.99
CA MET A 703 -7.18 -8.29 -20.25
C MET A 703 -6.26 -8.72 -21.39
N ALA A 704 -6.01 -10.02 -21.59
CA ALA A 704 -5.28 -10.52 -22.76
C ALA A 704 -5.95 -10.07 -24.06
N ARG A 705 -7.26 -10.36 -24.17
CA ARG A 705 -8.06 -9.91 -25.31
C ARG A 705 -8.05 -8.40 -25.45
N ARG A 706 -8.24 -7.67 -24.35
CA ARG A 706 -8.34 -6.22 -24.39
C ARG A 706 -7.05 -5.57 -24.88
N MET A 707 -5.91 -6.02 -24.37
CA MET A 707 -4.60 -5.52 -24.81
C MET A 707 -4.36 -5.82 -26.30
N ALA A 708 -4.71 -7.01 -26.77
CA ALA A 708 -4.64 -7.37 -28.19
C ALA A 708 -5.52 -6.46 -29.07
N LEU A 709 -6.75 -6.18 -28.64
CA LEU A 709 -7.66 -5.25 -29.33
C LEU A 709 -7.16 -3.80 -29.34
N GLN A 710 -6.33 -3.40 -28.38
CA GLN A 710 -5.66 -2.09 -28.34
C GLN A 710 -4.37 -2.06 -29.17
N GLY A 711 -4.02 -3.15 -29.85
CA GLY A 711 -2.84 -3.24 -30.72
C GLY A 711 -1.56 -3.67 -30.00
N ALA A 712 -1.62 -4.13 -28.75
CA ALA A 712 -0.48 -4.72 -28.07
C ALA A 712 -0.27 -6.19 -28.46
N GLU A 713 0.98 -6.63 -28.53
CA GLU A 713 1.34 -8.05 -28.63
C GLU A 713 1.23 -8.69 -27.24
N VAL A 714 0.30 -9.62 -27.05
CA VAL A 714 0.25 -10.41 -25.81
C VAL A 714 1.13 -11.65 -25.99
N VAL A 715 2.33 -11.62 -25.40
CA VAL A 715 3.35 -12.66 -25.59
C VAL A 715 3.02 -13.97 -24.89
N GLY A 716 2.10 -13.95 -23.91
CA GLY A 716 1.56 -15.15 -23.30
C GLY A 716 0.86 -14.91 -21.95
N VAL A 717 0.04 -15.88 -21.58
CA VAL A 717 -0.59 -16.00 -20.26
C VAL A 717 0.09 -17.14 -19.49
N TYR A 718 0.58 -16.86 -18.29
CA TYR A 718 1.32 -17.81 -17.45
C TYR A 718 0.50 -18.18 -16.23
N GLU A 719 0.18 -19.46 -16.06
CA GLU A 719 -0.66 -20.00 -15.00
C GLU A 719 0.15 -20.93 -14.09
N LEU A 720 0.12 -20.64 -12.79
CA LEU A 720 0.78 -21.43 -11.75
C LEU A 720 0.25 -22.87 -11.72
N MET A 721 -1.05 -23.03 -11.94
CA MET A 721 -1.73 -24.31 -11.87
C MET A 721 -1.53 -25.17 -13.14
N PRO A 722 -1.64 -26.51 -13.04
CA PRO A 722 -1.62 -27.41 -14.19
C PRO A 722 -2.89 -27.34 -15.06
N THR A 723 -3.85 -26.50 -14.68
CA THR A 723 -5.11 -26.28 -15.38
C THR A 723 -5.44 -24.79 -15.38
N PRO A 724 -6.12 -24.27 -16.43
CA PRO A 724 -6.55 -22.88 -16.44
C PRO A 724 -7.54 -22.61 -15.32
N SER A 725 -7.44 -21.42 -14.74
CA SER A 725 -8.33 -20.96 -13.68
C SER A 725 -9.63 -20.39 -14.25
N GLY A 726 -9.58 -19.64 -15.35
CA GLY A 726 -10.75 -18.99 -15.94
C GLY A 726 -11.70 -19.93 -16.68
N LEU A 727 -12.86 -19.40 -17.03
CA LEU A 727 -13.92 -20.13 -17.71
C LEU A 727 -13.51 -20.57 -19.11
N ARG A 728 -13.93 -21.77 -19.52
CA ARG A 728 -13.58 -22.33 -20.84
C ARG A 728 -13.97 -21.41 -22.00
N ARG A 729 -15.11 -20.72 -21.91
CA ARG A 729 -15.54 -19.73 -22.90
C ARG A 729 -14.55 -18.58 -23.06
N ASN A 730 -13.98 -18.11 -21.94
CA ASN A 730 -13.04 -16.99 -21.93
C ASN A 730 -11.68 -17.42 -22.49
N ILE A 731 -11.27 -18.67 -22.27
CA ILE A 731 -10.05 -19.22 -22.91
C ILE A 731 -10.18 -19.14 -24.43
N VAL A 732 -11.28 -19.63 -24.99
CA VAL A 732 -11.50 -19.62 -26.44
C VAL A 732 -11.56 -18.18 -26.96
N GLN A 733 -12.46 -17.38 -26.39
CA GLN A 733 -12.75 -16.03 -26.89
C GLN A 733 -11.65 -15.01 -26.64
N CYS A 734 -10.76 -15.25 -25.66
CA CYS A 734 -9.72 -14.29 -25.31
C CYS A 734 -8.32 -14.74 -25.75
N LEU A 735 -8.07 -16.05 -25.85
CA LEU A 735 -6.76 -16.58 -26.21
C LEU A 735 -6.77 -17.25 -27.59
N ASP A 736 -7.59 -18.28 -27.78
CA ASP A 736 -7.58 -19.08 -29.02
C ASP A 736 -7.91 -18.22 -30.24
N ASP A 737 -8.95 -17.38 -30.15
CA ASP A 737 -9.39 -16.46 -31.22
C ASP A 737 -8.34 -15.38 -31.57
N PHE A 738 -7.41 -15.11 -30.64
CA PHE A 738 -6.35 -14.09 -30.78
C PHE A 738 -4.96 -14.72 -30.97
N GLY A 739 -4.85 -16.05 -30.99
CA GLY A 739 -3.57 -16.76 -31.09
C GLY A 739 -2.62 -16.54 -29.90
N ILE A 740 -3.14 -16.24 -28.70
CA ILE A 740 -2.33 -15.95 -27.51
C ILE A 740 -1.99 -17.27 -26.79
N PRO A 741 -0.70 -17.57 -26.51
CA PRO A 741 -0.33 -18.81 -25.86
C PRO A 741 -0.66 -18.82 -24.37
N LEU A 742 -1.18 -19.95 -23.89
CA LEU A 742 -1.38 -20.25 -22.47
C LEU A 742 -0.33 -21.26 -22.00
N HIS A 743 0.45 -20.87 -20.98
CA HIS A 743 1.46 -21.71 -20.34
C HIS A 743 0.99 -22.13 -18.96
N LEU A 744 0.65 -23.41 -18.81
CA LEU A 744 0.26 -24.02 -17.53
C LEU A 744 1.49 -24.46 -16.75
N SER A 745 1.34 -24.66 -15.44
CA SER A 745 2.46 -25.00 -14.54
C SER A 745 3.67 -24.10 -14.77
N THR A 746 3.44 -22.80 -14.95
CA THR A 746 4.46 -21.79 -15.22
C THR A 746 4.14 -20.51 -14.49
N THR A 747 5.11 -19.90 -13.81
CA THR A 747 4.93 -18.61 -13.14
C THR A 747 6.08 -17.64 -13.41
N VAL A 748 5.83 -16.34 -13.24
CA VAL A 748 6.86 -15.30 -13.28
C VAL A 748 7.63 -15.31 -11.97
N THR A 749 8.95 -15.47 -12.04
CA THR A 749 9.83 -15.58 -10.86
C THR A 749 10.75 -14.37 -10.70
N ARG A 750 11.07 -13.66 -11.78
CA ARG A 750 11.95 -12.48 -11.73
C ARG A 750 11.60 -11.42 -12.78
N LEU A 751 11.72 -10.16 -12.39
CA LEU A 751 11.53 -9.00 -13.27
C LEU A 751 12.87 -8.41 -13.73
N GLU A 752 12.96 -8.06 -15.01
CA GLU A 752 14.15 -7.46 -15.63
C GLU A 752 13.78 -6.16 -16.34
N GLY A 753 14.50 -5.07 -16.01
CA GLY A 753 14.32 -3.77 -16.65
C GLY A 753 15.12 -2.67 -15.95
N GLU A 754 15.56 -1.69 -16.74
CA GLU A 754 16.19 -0.46 -16.25
C GLU A 754 15.26 0.71 -16.62
N GLY A 755 14.59 1.28 -15.61
CA GLY A 755 13.53 2.27 -15.83
C GLY A 755 12.19 1.63 -16.23
N ARG A 756 12.12 0.95 -17.37
CA ARG A 756 10.93 0.20 -17.84
C ARG A 756 11.23 -1.29 -18.00
N LEU A 757 10.19 -2.12 -17.84
CA LEU A 757 10.30 -3.56 -17.99
C LEU A 757 10.84 -3.87 -19.39
N SER A 758 11.79 -4.80 -19.47
CA SER A 758 12.33 -5.29 -20.75
C SER A 758 12.09 -6.79 -20.91
N ALA A 759 11.94 -7.51 -19.80
CA ALA A 759 11.57 -8.91 -19.80
C ALA A 759 11.02 -9.36 -18.44
N VAL A 760 10.28 -10.46 -18.46
CA VAL A 760 10.02 -11.29 -17.30
C VAL A 760 10.75 -12.63 -17.45
N TRP A 761 11.20 -13.18 -16.34
CA TRP A 761 11.68 -14.55 -16.28
C TRP A 761 10.55 -15.42 -15.76
N VAL A 762 10.23 -16.46 -16.52
CA VAL A 762 9.24 -17.45 -16.13
C VAL A 762 9.92 -18.78 -15.87
N SER A 763 9.38 -19.55 -14.93
CA SER A 763 9.89 -20.87 -14.54
C SER A 763 8.78 -21.87 -14.60
N ASP A 764 9.12 -23.12 -14.92
CA ASP A 764 8.19 -24.23 -14.76
C ASP A 764 7.94 -24.47 -13.27
N VAL A 765 6.76 -24.98 -12.95
CA VAL A 765 6.25 -25.13 -11.60
C VAL A 765 5.90 -26.59 -11.36
N ASP A 766 6.35 -27.12 -10.25
CA ASP A 766 5.94 -28.45 -9.80
C ASP A 766 4.44 -28.44 -9.46
N PRO A 767 3.60 -29.27 -10.13
CA PRO A 767 2.15 -29.21 -9.97
C PRO A 767 1.65 -29.70 -8.61
N GLU A 768 2.47 -30.42 -7.83
CA GLU A 768 2.11 -30.90 -6.49
C GLU A 768 2.45 -29.87 -5.42
N THR A 769 3.64 -29.26 -5.50
CA THR A 769 4.13 -28.31 -4.50
C THR A 769 3.84 -26.85 -4.83
N LEU A 770 3.48 -26.56 -6.09
CA LEU A 770 3.30 -25.23 -6.67
C LEU A 770 4.54 -24.33 -6.53
N ARG A 771 5.72 -24.95 -6.42
CA ARG A 771 7.01 -24.23 -6.33
C ARG A 771 7.68 -24.18 -7.70
N PRO A 772 8.33 -23.05 -8.05
CA PRO A 772 9.19 -22.99 -9.23
C PRO A 772 10.28 -24.06 -9.18
N ILE A 773 10.55 -24.71 -10.31
CA ILE A 773 11.60 -25.71 -10.48
C ILE A 773 12.90 -24.99 -10.87
N PRO A 774 13.95 -25.00 -10.02
CA PRO A 774 15.22 -24.34 -10.33
C PRO A 774 15.85 -24.88 -11.62
N GLY A 775 16.41 -23.99 -12.45
CA GLY A 775 17.06 -24.35 -13.71
C GLY A 775 16.12 -24.37 -14.93
N THR A 776 14.83 -24.12 -14.74
CA THR A 776 13.82 -24.02 -15.83
C THR A 776 13.51 -22.58 -16.24
N GLU A 777 14.27 -21.61 -15.70
CA GLU A 777 14.05 -20.19 -15.94
C GLU A 777 14.28 -19.87 -17.43
N ARG A 778 13.28 -19.25 -18.05
CA ARG A 778 13.34 -18.74 -19.43
C ARG A 778 12.97 -17.27 -19.47
N ARG A 779 13.70 -16.52 -20.28
CA ARG A 779 13.49 -15.08 -20.47
C ARG A 779 12.39 -14.86 -21.52
N VAL A 780 11.41 -14.03 -21.19
CA VAL A 780 10.32 -13.62 -22.07
C VAL A 780 10.37 -12.10 -22.20
N GLU A 781 10.59 -11.60 -23.40
CA GLU A 781 10.64 -10.17 -23.65
C GLU A 781 9.25 -9.54 -23.62
N CYS A 782 9.09 -8.51 -22.80
CA CYS A 782 7.88 -7.73 -22.67
C CYS A 782 8.20 -6.38 -22.04
N ASP A 783 7.41 -5.36 -22.36
CA ASP A 783 7.49 -4.05 -21.72
C ASP A 783 6.38 -3.84 -20.69
N THR A 784 5.48 -4.81 -20.56
CA THR A 784 4.42 -4.78 -19.56
C THR A 784 4.11 -6.16 -18.98
N LEU A 785 3.92 -6.21 -17.65
CA LEU A 785 3.41 -7.37 -16.92
C LEU A 785 2.09 -6.99 -16.25
N LEU A 786 1.06 -7.82 -16.45
CA LEU A 786 -0.23 -7.69 -15.77
C LEU A 786 -0.46 -8.87 -14.81
N PRO A 787 -0.19 -8.71 -13.50
CA PRO A 787 -0.58 -9.71 -12.51
C PRO A 787 -2.09 -9.70 -12.28
N SER A 788 -2.70 -10.87 -12.48
CA SER A 788 -4.11 -11.17 -12.23
C SER A 788 -4.23 -12.44 -11.37
N VAL A 789 -3.72 -12.34 -10.14
CA VAL A 789 -3.46 -13.49 -9.24
C VAL A 789 -4.23 -13.40 -7.91
N GLY A 790 -5.43 -12.82 -7.98
CA GLY A 790 -6.39 -12.81 -6.89
C GLY A 790 -6.73 -11.41 -6.38
N LEU A 791 -7.89 -11.35 -5.73
CA LEU A 791 -8.50 -10.16 -5.13
C LEU A 791 -8.48 -10.27 -3.61
N LEU A 792 -8.38 -9.13 -2.94
CA LEU A 792 -8.41 -8.94 -1.50
C LEU A 792 -9.61 -8.04 -1.17
N PRO A 793 -10.57 -8.49 -0.35
CA PRO A 793 -11.66 -7.64 0.11
C PRO A 793 -11.18 -6.34 0.78
N GLU A 794 -11.90 -5.24 0.57
CA GLU A 794 -11.60 -3.92 1.14
C GLU A 794 -12.34 -3.73 2.48
N ASN A 795 -11.73 -4.17 3.59
CA ASN A 795 -12.40 -4.22 4.91
C ASN A 795 -11.80 -3.29 5.97
N GLU A 796 -11.16 -2.19 5.57
CA GLU A 796 -10.57 -1.24 6.54
C GLU A 796 -11.63 -0.63 7.48
N LEU A 797 -12.79 -0.22 6.95
CA LEU A 797 -13.90 0.29 7.76
C LEU A 797 -14.51 -0.79 8.68
N ALA A 798 -14.50 -2.06 8.26
CA ALA A 798 -14.95 -3.17 9.09
C ALA A 798 -14.02 -3.38 10.29
N LYS A 799 -12.70 -3.25 10.08
CA LYS A 799 -11.69 -3.37 11.15
C LYS A 799 -11.83 -2.28 12.21
N THR A 800 -12.09 -1.02 11.82
CA THR A 800 -12.29 0.07 12.80
C THR A 800 -13.49 -0.19 13.72
N ALA A 801 -14.49 -0.93 13.23
CA ALA A 801 -15.67 -1.30 14.00
C ALA A 801 -15.52 -2.58 14.84
N GLY A 802 -14.38 -3.28 14.75
CA GLY A 802 -14.13 -4.54 15.48
C GLY A 802 -14.80 -5.77 14.85
N VAL A 803 -15.15 -5.72 13.56
CA VAL A 803 -15.74 -6.86 12.85
C VAL A 803 -14.75 -8.01 12.76
N MET A 804 -15.20 -9.23 13.09
CA MET A 804 -14.43 -10.45 12.91
C MET A 804 -14.32 -10.79 11.43
N LEU A 805 -13.09 -10.92 10.94
CA LEU A 805 -12.82 -11.30 9.55
C LEU A 805 -12.47 -12.78 9.43
N ASP A 806 -12.97 -13.43 8.38
CA ASP A 806 -12.61 -14.80 8.04
C ASP A 806 -11.19 -14.86 7.44
N PRO A 807 -10.30 -15.73 7.94
CA PRO A 807 -8.89 -15.73 7.56
C PRO A 807 -8.63 -16.30 6.16
N VAL A 808 -9.62 -16.88 5.48
CA VAL A 808 -9.50 -17.47 4.14
C VAL A 808 -9.97 -16.50 3.05
N THR A 809 -11.14 -15.89 3.26
CA THR A 809 -11.75 -14.91 2.36
C THR A 809 -11.18 -13.51 2.56
N GLY A 810 -10.81 -13.15 3.80
CA GLY A 810 -10.51 -11.77 4.19
C GLY A 810 -11.76 -10.89 4.39
N GLY A 811 -12.95 -11.47 4.22
CA GLY A 811 -14.26 -10.87 4.42
C GLY A 811 -14.75 -10.92 5.86
N ALA A 812 -15.88 -10.28 6.15
CA ALA A 812 -16.54 -10.45 7.44
C ALA A 812 -17.08 -11.88 7.63
N VAL A 813 -17.04 -12.38 8.87
CA VAL A 813 -17.83 -13.55 9.27
C VAL A 813 -19.28 -13.11 9.42
N VAL A 814 -20.20 -13.75 8.70
CA VAL A 814 -21.62 -13.35 8.65
C VAL A 814 -22.60 -14.50 8.89
N ASP A 815 -23.82 -14.12 9.28
CA ASP A 815 -24.99 -15.00 9.29
C ASP A 815 -25.78 -14.99 7.96
N GLU A 816 -26.91 -15.69 7.89
CA GLU A 816 -27.76 -15.78 6.69
C GLU A 816 -28.42 -14.47 6.26
N SER A 817 -28.54 -13.52 7.19
CA SER A 817 -28.98 -12.14 6.91
C SER A 817 -27.83 -11.24 6.47
N LEU A 818 -26.61 -11.79 6.42
CA LEU A 818 -25.35 -11.12 6.14
C LEU A 818 -24.95 -10.12 7.23
N GLN A 819 -25.52 -10.26 8.43
CA GLN A 819 -25.08 -9.51 9.61
C GLN A 819 -23.75 -10.05 10.08
N THR A 820 -22.82 -9.16 10.37
CA THR A 820 -21.47 -9.49 10.84
C THR A 820 -21.47 -9.85 12.33
N SER A 821 -20.30 -10.15 12.89
CA SER A 821 -20.12 -10.27 14.35
C SER A 821 -20.45 -8.98 15.12
N GLU A 822 -20.55 -7.84 14.43
CA GLU A 822 -20.97 -6.56 14.99
C GLU A 822 -22.44 -6.28 14.67
N PRO A 823 -23.31 -6.22 15.69
CA PRO A 823 -24.73 -5.94 15.49
C PRO A 823 -24.96 -4.61 14.79
N GLY A 824 -25.91 -4.62 13.85
CA GLY A 824 -26.22 -3.48 12.99
C GLY A 824 -25.19 -3.22 11.88
N VAL A 825 -24.17 -4.07 11.73
CA VAL A 825 -23.20 -3.99 10.62
C VAL A 825 -23.35 -5.23 9.76
N PHE A 826 -23.56 -5.02 8.46
CA PHE A 826 -23.77 -6.03 7.43
C PHE A 826 -22.67 -5.91 6.38
N ALA A 827 -22.35 -7.00 5.69
CA ALA A 827 -21.34 -7.00 4.63
C ALA A 827 -21.81 -7.82 3.42
N CYS A 828 -21.55 -7.35 2.21
CA CYS A 828 -22.00 -8.02 0.99
C CYS A 828 -21.05 -7.80 -0.20
N GLY A 829 -21.29 -8.56 -1.26
CA GLY A 829 -20.55 -8.49 -2.51
C GLY A 829 -19.07 -8.82 -2.31
N ASN A 830 -18.22 -8.17 -3.10
CA ASN A 830 -16.78 -8.45 -3.09
C ASN A 830 -16.05 -8.01 -1.81
N ALA A 831 -16.69 -7.23 -0.93
CA ALA A 831 -16.19 -6.94 0.41
C ALA A 831 -16.36 -8.13 1.39
N LEU A 832 -17.36 -8.98 1.14
CA LEU A 832 -17.59 -10.19 1.91
C LEU A 832 -16.79 -11.37 1.33
N HIS A 833 -16.96 -11.65 0.05
CA HIS A 833 -16.21 -12.71 -0.64
C HIS A 833 -16.23 -12.48 -2.15
N ILE A 834 -15.25 -13.03 -2.85
CA ILE A 834 -15.09 -12.74 -4.29
C ILE A 834 -16.15 -13.47 -5.13
N HIS A 835 -17.01 -12.70 -5.77
CA HIS A 835 -18.00 -13.14 -6.76
C HIS A 835 -17.38 -13.21 -8.17
N ASP A 836 -17.76 -14.24 -8.92
CA ASP A 836 -17.45 -14.38 -10.36
C ASP A 836 -18.46 -13.66 -11.26
N LEU A 837 -19.65 -13.32 -10.74
CA LEU A 837 -20.72 -12.63 -11.48
C LEU A 837 -21.28 -11.45 -10.67
N ALA A 838 -21.44 -10.30 -11.31
CA ALA A 838 -22.01 -9.10 -10.68
C ALA A 838 -23.48 -9.30 -10.25
N ASP A 839 -24.21 -10.16 -10.96
CA ASP A 839 -25.57 -10.57 -10.65
C ASP A 839 -25.71 -11.12 -9.22
N TYR A 840 -24.79 -12.01 -8.82
CA TYR A 840 -24.81 -12.60 -7.48
C TYR A 840 -24.32 -11.64 -6.39
N ALA A 841 -23.37 -10.76 -6.72
CA ALA A 841 -23.00 -9.69 -5.81
C ALA A 841 -24.18 -8.73 -5.54
N SER A 842 -25.01 -8.47 -6.55
CA SER A 842 -26.20 -7.62 -6.43
C SER A 842 -27.29 -8.29 -5.61
N GLU A 843 -27.55 -9.59 -5.84
CA GLU A 843 -28.48 -10.39 -5.04
C GLU A 843 -28.07 -10.44 -3.56
N GLU A 844 -26.77 -10.59 -3.28
CA GLU A 844 -26.24 -10.54 -1.92
C GLU A 844 -26.40 -9.14 -1.28
N GLY A 845 -26.22 -8.08 -2.08
CA GLY A 845 -26.53 -6.71 -1.68
C GLY A 845 -27.99 -6.53 -1.27
N GLU A 846 -28.94 -7.09 -2.04
CA GLU A 846 -30.37 -7.00 -1.73
C GLU A 846 -30.72 -7.64 -0.39
N ILE A 847 -30.13 -8.81 -0.09
CA ILE A 847 -30.31 -9.50 1.19
C ILE A 847 -29.80 -8.62 2.34
N ALA A 848 -28.58 -8.10 2.23
CA ALA A 848 -27.98 -7.27 3.27
C ALA A 848 -28.75 -5.96 3.48
N GLY A 849 -29.17 -5.29 2.39
CA GLY A 849 -29.95 -4.05 2.44
C GLY A 849 -31.28 -4.23 3.17
N ALA A 850 -32.05 -5.27 2.79
CA ALA A 850 -33.34 -5.53 3.43
C ALA A 850 -33.19 -5.89 4.91
N ALA A 851 -32.18 -6.70 5.25
CA ALA A 851 -31.90 -7.06 6.64
C ALA A 851 -31.45 -5.85 7.48
N ALA A 852 -30.63 -4.97 6.91
CA ALA A 852 -30.20 -3.73 7.56
C ALA A 852 -31.36 -2.78 7.82
N ALA A 853 -32.27 -2.60 6.86
CA ALA A 853 -33.46 -1.78 7.03
C ALA A 853 -34.36 -2.31 8.15
N ARG A 854 -34.68 -3.61 8.15
CA ARG A 854 -35.48 -4.22 9.24
C ARG A 854 -34.81 -4.05 10.61
N PHE A 855 -33.50 -4.19 10.69
CA PHE A 855 -32.76 -3.95 11.93
C PHE A 855 -32.87 -2.48 12.39
N ALA A 856 -32.64 -1.53 11.49
CA ALA A 856 -32.68 -0.09 11.80
C ALA A 856 -34.08 0.38 12.21
N LEU A 857 -35.12 -0.06 11.50
CA LEU A 857 -36.51 0.28 11.80
C LEU A 857 -36.97 -0.32 13.13
N ALA A 858 -36.61 -1.58 13.43
CA ALA A 858 -36.87 -2.18 14.73
C ALA A 858 -36.17 -1.43 15.88
N MET A 859 -34.96 -0.91 15.65
CA MET A 859 -34.27 -0.06 16.63
C MET A 859 -34.99 1.28 16.88
N ARG A 860 -35.70 1.81 15.87
CA ARG A 860 -36.50 3.05 15.99
C ARG A 860 -37.82 2.87 16.75
N GLU A 861 -38.53 1.77 16.52
CA GLU A 861 -39.90 1.55 17.05
C GLU A 861 -39.96 1.24 18.56
N GLY A 862 -38.82 0.93 19.19
CA GLY A 862 -38.66 0.88 20.64
C GLY A 862 -38.26 -0.50 21.16
N ASP A 863 -36.97 -0.68 21.40
CA ASP A 863 -36.37 -1.02 22.70
C ASP A 863 -34.84 -1.11 22.51
N GLY A 864 -34.19 0.00 22.09
CA GLY A 864 -32.77 -0.03 21.71
C GLY A 864 -31.86 -0.62 22.78
N GLU A 865 -32.22 -0.45 24.06
CA GLU A 865 -31.54 -1.09 25.20
C GLU A 865 -31.93 -2.55 25.44
N GLU A 866 -33.17 -2.99 25.21
CA GLU A 866 -33.57 -4.41 25.33
C GLU A 866 -33.12 -5.24 24.13
N VAL A 867 -33.14 -4.67 22.92
CA VAL A 867 -32.58 -5.25 21.69
C VAL A 867 -31.06 -5.33 21.81
N ALA A 868 -30.38 -4.24 22.22
CA ALA A 868 -28.94 -4.29 22.50
C ALA A 868 -28.59 -5.21 23.68
N ARG A 869 -29.40 -5.29 24.75
CA ARG A 869 -29.19 -6.25 25.85
C ARG A 869 -29.43 -7.70 25.43
N LYS A 870 -30.47 -7.99 24.64
CA LYS A 870 -30.72 -9.33 24.07
C LYS A 870 -29.53 -9.75 23.21
N ILE A 871 -29.04 -8.86 22.35
CA ILE A 871 -27.89 -9.10 21.48
C ILE A 871 -26.56 -9.21 22.26
N ALA A 872 -26.33 -8.37 23.28
CA ALA A 872 -25.15 -8.45 24.14
C ALA A 872 -25.14 -9.73 25.01
N SER A 873 -26.31 -10.21 25.42
CA SER A 873 -26.46 -11.50 26.10
C SER A 873 -26.13 -12.70 25.20
N THR A 874 -26.21 -12.53 23.88
CA THR A 874 -25.78 -13.53 22.88
C THR A 874 -24.26 -13.62 22.82
N ARG A 875 -23.53 -12.50 22.95
CA ARG A 875 -22.06 -12.46 23.07
C ARG A 875 -21.55 -13.17 24.32
N ALA A 876 -22.20 -12.97 25.47
CA ALA A 876 -21.83 -13.61 26.74
C ALA A 876 -22.13 -15.12 26.78
N ARG A 877 -22.95 -15.63 25.86
CA ARG A 877 -23.31 -17.06 25.76
C ARG A 877 -22.45 -17.85 24.77
N GLU A 878 -21.56 -17.20 24.02
CA GLU A 878 -20.59 -17.89 23.16
C GLU A 878 -19.62 -18.77 24.00
N ASP A 879 -19.44 -18.48 25.29
CA ASP A 879 -18.64 -19.27 26.25
C ASP A 879 -19.40 -20.37 27.02
N CYS A 880 -20.71 -20.55 26.78
CA CYS A 880 -21.55 -21.48 27.54
C CYS A 880 -21.80 -22.79 26.76
N GLY A 881 -21.36 -23.91 27.32
CA GLY A 881 -21.49 -25.24 26.71
C GLY A 881 -22.92 -25.64 26.30
N ALA A 882 -23.02 -26.25 25.12
CA ALA A 882 -24.03 -27.16 24.51
C ALA A 882 -25.56 -27.01 24.74
N ALA A 883 -26.05 -26.21 25.68
CA ALA A 883 -27.48 -26.08 26.01
C ALA A 883 -27.94 -24.62 25.88
N GLY A 884 -27.95 -24.09 24.66
CA GLY A 884 -28.48 -22.75 24.38
C GLY A 884 -27.87 -22.02 23.18
N ARG A 885 -27.61 -22.70 22.06
CA ARG A 885 -27.02 -22.06 20.87
C ARG A 885 -28.11 -21.34 20.05
N ASP A 886 -27.98 -20.04 19.89
CA ASP A 886 -28.83 -19.19 19.04
C ASP A 886 -28.44 -19.31 17.55
N PHE A 887 -27.24 -19.85 17.27
CA PHE A 887 -26.68 -20.04 15.93
C PHE A 887 -26.12 -21.45 15.72
N VAL A 888 -26.12 -21.90 14.47
CA VAL A 888 -25.40 -23.09 14.01
C VAL A 888 -24.21 -22.67 13.15
N SER A 889 -23.02 -23.20 13.44
CA SER A 889 -21.82 -22.94 12.64
C SER A 889 -21.89 -23.68 11.30
N VAL A 890 -21.47 -23.01 10.23
CA VAL A 890 -21.31 -23.60 8.90
C VAL A 890 -19.82 -23.58 8.56
N VAL A 891 -19.25 -24.75 8.32
CA VAL A 891 -17.81 -24.89 8.09
C VAL A 891 -17.54 -25.58 6.75
N ALA A 892 -16.50 -25.11 6.07
CA ALA A 892 -15.95 -25.78 4.92
C ALA A 892 -15.22 -27.06 5.37
N ALA A 893 -15.46 -28.16 4.66
CA ALA A 893 -14.81 -29.44 4.88
C ALA A 893 -14.07 -29.89 3.60
N GLU A 894 -13.82 -31.20 3.46
CA GLU A 894 -13.02 -31.75 2.36
C GLU A 894 -13.46 -31.24 0.97
N GLY A 895 -12.48 -30.79 0.18
CA GLY A 895 -12.71 -30.25 -1.17
C GLY A 895 -13.33 -28.85 -1.24
N VAL A 896 -13.68 -28.23 -0.10
CA VAL A 896 -14.26 -26.87 -0.04
C VAL A 896 -13.26 -25.92 0.62
N ARG A 897 -13.04 -24.76 0.00
CA ARG A 897 -12.08 -23.75 0.49
C ARG A 897 -12.67 -22.87 1.59
N TYR A 898 -13.90 -22.42 1.42
CA TYR A 898 -14.67 -21.62 2.38
C TYR A 898 -16.16 -21.70 2.02
N VAL A 899 -17.04 -21.34 2.96
CA VAL A 899 -18.50 -21.24 2.79
C VAL A 899 -19.01 -19.95 3.42
N VAL A 900 -20.05 -19.37 2.81
CA VAL A 900 -20.78 -18.18 3.26
C VAL A 900 -22.27 -18.48 3.18
N PRO A 901 -23.07 -18.16 4.22
CA PRO A 901 -22.65 -17.63 5.52
C PRO A 901 -21.93 -18.68 6.37
N GLN A 902 -21.14 -18.22 7.36
CA GLN A 902 -20.42 -19.08 8.30
C GLN A 902 -21.26 -19.43 9.53
N ARG A 903 -22.40 -18.76 9.73
CA ARG A 903 -23.34 -18.99 10.82
C ARG A 903 -24.78 -18.92 10.29
N ILE A 904 -25.69 -19.63 10.95
CA ILE A 904 -27.13 -19.59 10.63
C ILE A 904 -27.89 -19.38 11.94
N SER A 905 -28.73 -18.35 12.03
CA SER A 905 -29.60 -18.09 13.17
C SER A 905 -30.74 -19.11 13.24
N MET A 906 -30.98 -19.65 14.45
CA MET A 906 -32.08 -20.58 14.73
C MET A 906 -33.27 -19.92 15.42
N ARG A 907 -33.13 -18.66 15.86
CA ARG A 907 -34.16 -17.93 16.62
C ARG A 907 -34.94 -16.88 15.83
N GLY A 908 -34.58 -16.63 14.57
CA GLY A 908 -35.37 -15.76 13.72
C GLY A 908 -34.60 -15.27 12.51
N MET A 909 -35.12 -15.62 11.34
CA MET A 909 -34.85 -14.92 10.09
C MET A 909 -35.64 -13.59 10.06
N GLY A 910 -35.37 -12.69 11.01
CA GLY A 910 -36.06 -11.41 11.16
C GLY A 910 -37.53 -11.51 11.60
N CYS A 911 -37.85 -10.99 12.79
CA CYS A 911 -39.21 -10.62 13.23
C CYS A 911 -40.37 -11.62 12.97
N GLY A 912 -40.12 -12.92 13.14
CA GLY A 912 -41.13 -14.00 13.15
C GLY A 912 -40.48 -15.38 13.28
N ASP A 913 -41.20 -16.36 13.83
CA ASP A 913 -40.71 -17.75 13.95
C ASP A 913 -40.36 -18.33 12.56
N ALA A 914 -39.13 -18.81 12.37
CA ALA A 914 -38.67 -19.41 11.12
C ALA A 914 -39.57 -20.60 10.72
N ARG A 915 -40.19 -20.52 9.55
CA ARG A 915 -41.11 -21.55 9.05
C ARG A 915 -40.29 -22.73 8.53
N ALA A 916 -40.84 -23.94 8.60
CA ALA A 916 -40.16 -25.14 8.12
C ALA A 916 -39.84 -25.10 6.61
N GLU A 917 -40.50 -24.20 5.86
CA GLU A 917 -40.36 -23.98 4.42
C GLU A 917 -39.23 -23.00 4.04
N ASP A 918 -38.66 -22.29 5.02
CA ASP A 918 -37.60 -21.33 4.77
C ASP A 918 -36.30 -22.03 4.34
N SER A 919 -35.53 -21.39 3.45
CA SER A 919 -34.26 -21.94 2.97
C SER A 919 -33.13 -20.91 3.07
N VAL A 920 -31.95 -21.35 3.50
CA VAL A 920 -30.72 -20.56 3.45
C VAL A 920 -29.94 -20.92 2.18
N THR A 921 -29.35 -19.92 1.53
CA THR A 921 -28.43 -20.16 0.41
C THR A 921 -27.01 -20.21 0.94
N LEU A 922 -26.35 -21.36 0.77
CA LEU A 922 -24.93 -21.53 1.02
C LEU A 922 -24.16 -21.30 -0.28
N SER A 923 -23.23 -20.36 -0.24
CA SER A 923 -22.29 -20.03 -1.31
C SER A 923 -20.90 -20.51 -0.91
N PHE A 924 -20.21 -21.28 -1.75
CA PHE A 924 -18.88 -21.80 -1.42
C PHE A 924 -17.98 -21.91 -2.64
N ARG A 925 -16.67 -21.99 -2.38
CA ARG A 925 -15.64 -22.19 -3.42
C ARG A 925 -15.02 -23.58 -3.29
N PRO A 926 -14.93 -24.36 -4.38
CA PRO A 926 -14.10 -25.56 -4.42
C PRO A 926 -12.63 -25.23 -4.12
N SER A 927 -11.93 -26.12 -3.42
CA SER A 927 -10.49 -25.94 -3.16
C SER A 927 -9.62 -26.28 -4.37
N ARG A 928 -10.12 -27.14 -5.27
CA ARG A 928 -9.45 -27.55 -6.51
C ARG A 928 -10.48 -27.90 -7.60
N ALA A 929 -10.00 -28.07 -8.83
CA ALA A 929 -10.82 -28.55 -9.92
C ALA A 929 -11.12 -30.05 -9.77
N VAL A 930 -12.39 -30.43 -9.79
CA VAL A 930 -12.86 -31.82 -9.66
C VAL A 930 -13.92 -32.12 -10.73
N LYS A 931 -13.81 -33.26 -11.40
CA LYS A 931 -14.80 -33.74 -12.38
C LYS A 931 -15.84 -34.64 -11.73
N GLY A 932 -17.10 -34.40 -12.03
CA GLY A 932 -18.23 -35.18 -11.51
C GLY A 932 -18.42 -35.19 -9.98
N PRO A 933 -18.02 -34.16 -9.20
CA PRO A 933 -18.10 -34.25 -7.74
C PRO A 933 -19.54 -34.25 -7.26
N LYS A 934 -19.75 -34.85 -6.09
CA LYS A 934 -21.01 -34.77 -5.37
C LYS A 934 -20.83 -33.79 -4.21
N VAL A 935 -21.56 -32.67 -4.25
CA VAL A 935 -21.65 -31.76 -3.11
C VAL A 935 -22.56 -32.39 -2.07
N ILE A 936 -22.13 -32.35 -0.81
CA ILE A 936 -22.90 -32.86 0.32
C ILE A 936 -22.89 -31.78 1.41
N VAL A 937 -24.08 -31.40 1.85
CA VAL A 937 -24.30 -30.58 3.05
C VAL A 937 -24.74 -31.52 4.17
N GLU A 938 -23.98 -31.55 5.25
CA GLU A 938 -24.19 -32.47 6.38
C GLU A 938 -24.51 -31.69 7.65
N ALA A 939 -25.60 -32.05 8.31
CA ALA A 939 -25.92 -31.59 9.66
C ALA A 939 -25.32 -32.56 10.67
N ILE A 940 -24.53 -32.04 11.61
CA ILE A 940 -23.97 -32.80 12.73
C ILE A 940 -24.87 -32.58 13.93
N LEU A 941 -25.38 -33.67 14.50
CA LEU A 941 -26.28 -33.64 15.65
C LEU A 941 -25.49 -33.71 16.96
N ARG A 942 -26.18 -33.46 18.09
CA ARG A 942 -25.56 -33.42 19.43
C ARG A 942 -24.90 -34.72 19.87
N ASP A 943 -25.41 -35.85 19.38
CA ASP A 943 -24.86 -37.19 19.64
C ASP A 943 -23.65 -37.53 18.73
N GLY A 944 -23.23 -36.58 17.88
CA GLY A 944 -22.17 -36.77 16.88
C GLY A 944 -22.63 -37.45 15.60
N ALA A 945 -23.91 -37.84 15.49
CA ALA A 945 -24.45 -38.41 14.26
C ALA A 945 -24.44 -37.37 13.14
N THR A 946 -24.04 -37.81 11.94
CA THR A 946 -23.98 -36.96 10.75
C THR A 946 -25.14 -37.31 9.82
N ARG A 947 -25.95 -36.32 9.46
CA ARG A 947 -27.11 -36.45 8.55
C ARG A 947 -26.86 -35.65 7.29
N ALA A 948 -26.85 -36.29 6.13
CA ALA A 948 -26.84 -35.58 4.85
C ALA A 948 -28.19 -34.87 4.64
N VAL A 949 -28.15 -33.55 4.48
CA VAL A 949 -29.33 -32.68 4.34
C VAL A 949 -29.62 -32.39 2.88
N VAL A 950 -28.60 -31.97 2.13
CA VAL A 950 -28.69 -31.74 0.68
C VAL A 950 -27.55 -32.46 -0.01
N SER A 951 -27.84 -33.05 -1.17
CA SER A 951 -26.79 -33.51 -2.07
C SER A 951 -27.08 -33.18 -3.52
N ARG A 952 -26.07 -32.65 -4.21
CA ARG A 952 -26.16 -32.28 -5.63
C ARG A 952 -24.94 -32.78 -6.38
N LYS A 953 -25.15 -33.46 -7.50
CA LYS A 953 -24.08 -33.80 -8.43
C LYS A 953 -23.78 -32.61 -9.33
N LEU A 954 -22.50 -32.30 -9.49
CA LEU A 954 -22.02 -31.32 -10.45
C LEU A 954 -21.29 -32.05 -11.58
N MET A 955 -21.32 -31.48 -12.79
CA MET A 955 -20.51 -32.00 -13.89
C MET A 955 -19.02 -31.74 -13.64
N VAL A 956 -18.70 -30.54 -13.15
CA VAL A 956 -17.37 -30.10 -12.75
C VAL A 956 -17.57 -29.12 -11.59
N ALA A 957 -16.64 -29.09 -10.65
CA ALA A 957 -16.48 -27.99 -9.70
C ALA A 957 -15.08 -27.40 -9.89
N VAL A 958 -14.97 -26.09 -10.11
CA VAL A 958 -13.69 -25.38 -10.23
C VAL A 958 -13.62 -24.23 -9.25
N PRO A 959 -12.43 -23.87 -8.73
CA PRO A 959 -12.28 -22.74 -7.81
C PRO A 959 -12.77 -21.40 -8.38
N ALA A 960 -12.78 -21.22 -9.70
CA ALA A 960 -13.22 -19.98 -10.34
C ALA A 960 -14.74 -19.83 -10.45
N GLU A 961 -15.52 -20.87 -10.21
CA GLU A 961 -16.99 -20.79 -10.19
C GLU A 961 -17.49 -20.88 -8.74
N MET A 962 -18.33 -19.92 -8.33
CA MET A 962 -19.00 -20.02 -7.04
C MET A 962 -20.14 -21.03 -7.14
N VAL A 963 -20.17 -21.99 -6.22
CA VAL A 963 -21.26 -22.95 -6.12
C VAL A 963 -22.26 -22.45 -5.08
N ARG A 964 -23.53 -22.41 -5.47
CA ARG A 964 -24.65 -22.00 -4.61
C ARG A 964 -25.62 -23.16 -4.42
N LEU A 965 -26.05 -23.38 -3.18
CA LEU A 965 -27.02 -24.41 -2.78
C LEU A 965 -28.03 -23.85 -1.80
N LYS A 966 -29.32 -24.07 -2.06
CA LYS A 966 -30.38 -23.81 -1.09
C LYS A 966 -30.51 -25.00 -0.15
N VAL A 967 -30.58 -24.72 1.15
CA VAL A 967 -30.71 -25.71 2.21
C VAL A 967 -31.93 -25.36 3.05
N PRO A 968 -32.91 -26.27 3.22
CA PRO A 968 -34.07 -26.02 4.07
C PRO A 968 -33.65 -25.83 5.53
N VAL A 969 -34.12 -24.76 6.16
CA VAL A 969 -33.82 -24.45 7.58
C VAL A 969 -34.41 -25.50 8.51
N GLY A 970 -35.56 -26.08 8.15
CA GLY A 970 -36.19 -27.19 8.89
C GLY A 970 -35.25 -28.38 9.11
N ASP A 971 -34.39 -28.68 8.13
CA ASP A 971 -33.45 -29.81 8.20
C ASP A 971 -32.19 -29.49 9.02
N LEU A 972 -32.03 -28.27 9.51
CA LEU A 972 -30.89 -27.82 10.30
C LEU A 972 -31.22 -27.64 11.79
N ARG A 973 -32.48 -27.70 12.20
CA ARG A 973 -32.95 -27.35 13.57
C ARG A 973 -32.21 -28.07 14.70
N ASP A 974 -31.86 -29.34 14.51
CA ASP A 974 -31.19 -30.16 15.53
C ASP A 974 -29.65 -30.19 15.35
N ALA A 975 -29.12 -29.47 14.35
CA ALA A 975 -27.70 -29.43 14.05
C ALA A 975 -26.94 -28.58 15.08
N VAL A 976 -25.76 -29.05 15.47
CA VAL A 976 -24.76 -28.26 16.23
C VAL A 976 -23.73 -27.63 15.30
N GLU A 977 -23.54 -28.19 14.11
CA GLU A 977 -22.62 -27.74 13.06
C GLU A 977 -23.14 -28.24 11.69
N VAL A 978 -22.95 -27.45 10.65
CA VAL A 978 -23.20 -27.82 9.25
C VAL A 978 -21.88 -27.88 8.52
N ARG A 979 -21.59 -29.00 7.84
CA ARG A 979 -20.40 -29.17 7.01
C ARG A 979 -20.77 -29.19 5.54
N VAL A 980 -20.01 -28.45 4.74
CA VAL A 980 -20.09 -28.53 3.27
C VAL A 980 -18.83 -29.21 2.75
N ARG A 981 -18.99 -30.34 2.07
CA ARG A 981 -17.88 -31.09 1.45
C ARG A 981 -18.15 -31.45 0.00
N LEU A 982 -17.06 -31.63 -0.76
CA LEU A 982 -17.07 -32.24 -2.09
C LEU A 982 -16.56 -33.67 -1.97
N GLU A 983 -17.41 -34.63 -2.33
CA GLU A 983 -17.04 -36.03 -2.45
C GLU A 983 -16.58 -36.31 -3.88
N GLU A 984 -15.31 -36.71 -4.01
CA GLU A 984 -14.72 -37.16 -5.26
C GLU A 984 -15.08 -38.64 -5.50
N ARG A 985 -15.17 -39.02 -6.77
CA ARG A 985 -15.52 -40.39 -7.17
C ARG A 985 -14.30 -41.25 -7.43
#